data_AF-A0AAV6H0H2-F1
#
_entry.id   AF-A0AAV6H0H2-F1
#
_cell.length_a   1.000
_cell.length_b   1.000
_cell.length_c   1.000
_cell.angle_alpha   90.00
_cell.angle_beta   90.00
_cell.angle_gamma   90.00
#
_symmetry.space_group_name_H-M   'P 1'
#
loop_
_entity.id
_entity.type
_entity.pdbx_description
1 polymer ?
#
loop_
_entity_poly.entity_id
_entity_poly.type
_entity_poly.pdbx_seq_one_letter_code
_entity_poly.pdbx_strand_id
1 'polypeptide(L)'
;MGSDIWADIETGKKGIATMIASHLLAYYFTELHHDQVQKVDKYLYHLRLSEENLMDVSLRFRREMDRGLGRDTSPTAAVKMLPTFVRSTPDGTEQGDFLALDLGGTNFRVLLVRVSSNSKKQEVEMENQIYAIPEDLMRGSGSELFDHIVECLAIFLEKLGIKDKKLPLGFTFSFPCQQTKLDESILVSWTKGFKASGVEGKDVVSMLRAAIKKRGDFDIDIVAVINDTVGTMMTCGYDDHHCEIGLIVGTGTNACYMEEMRNLETVEGDEGRMCVNMEWGAFGDDGALDDLRTPFDVEIDAGSLNPGKQLFEKMISGLYMGELVRLILVKMAKEELLFQGKTTPELLTTGHFQTSFISAIENEKNNQGLLNAEQILQGLGLTPSAEDCVATQRVCQIVSTRASQLCAATLAAVLRQIRDNKAAERLRTTVGVDGSVYKNHPQFARRLHKMVRRLVPDCDVRFLRSEDGSGKGAAMVTAVAYRLANQHAERQRILDKLRLSHDQLLEVKRRMAEAMERGLSRDTHGNATVKMLPTYVRSTPNGTERGDFLALDLGGTNFRVLLVRVRSGKKRSVEMHNKIYAIPQDLMQGTGDELFDHIVHCIADFMEYMGMKGASLPLGFTFSFPCQQNRLDEGILLKWTKGFRATGCEGQDVVTLLKDAIHRHEEFDLDVVAVVNDTVGTMMTCGYEDPYCEVGLIVGTGTNACYMEEMENVELVEGNEGRMCINMEWGAFGDHGELNDFCTTFDHAVDERSANPGKQQYEKMISGMYLGEVVRNVLLDFTSKGLLFRGRLSERLKTRGIFETKFLSQIESDRLALRQVRAILQHLGLTSSTCDDSILVKEVCTVVARRAAQLCAAGLAAVVDKIRKNRQLEHLRVTVGVDGTLYKLHPHFSTILRQTLRELAPQCEVSIMQSEDGSGKGAALITAVACRMRNEAK
;
A
#
# COMPACT_ATOMS: atom_id res chain seq x y z
N MET A 1 32.40 1.16 103.84
CA MET A 1 32.44 1.93 102.58
C MET A 1 33.74 1.61 101.88
N GLY A 2 33.73 0.74 100.87
CA GLY A 2 34.95 0.36 100.16
C GLY A 2 34.96 -1.07 99.63
N SER A 3 33.96 -1.44 98.83
CA SER A 3 33.97 -2.71 98.06
C SER A 3 33.20 -2.64 96.74
N ASP A 4 32.22 -1.72 96.61
CA ASP A 4 31.30 -1.76 95.45
C ASP A 4 31.70 -0.87 94.26
N ILE A 5 32.83 -0.17 94.31
CA ILE A 5 33.26 0.73 93.22
C ILE A 5 34.25 0.06 92.25
N TRP A 6 34.86 -1.06 92.62
CA TRP A 6 35.84 -1.74 91.76
C TRP A 6 35.22 -2.75 90.79
N ALA A 7 34.08 -3.36 91.11
CA ALA A 7 33.42 -4.34 90.24
C ALA A 7 32.74 -3.72 89.00
N ASP A 8 32.18 -2.51 89.14
CA ASP A 8 31.49 -1.81 88.03
C ASP A 8 32.46 -1.17 87.00
N ILE A 9 33.71 -0.90 87.40
CA ILE A 9 34.73 -0.39 86.48
C ILE A 9 35.28 -1.51 85.59
N GLU A 10 35.31 -2.77 86.05
CA GLU A 10 35.80 -3.91 85.28
C GLU A 10 34.79 -4.45 84.26
N THR A 11 33.49 -4.45 84.60
CA THR A 11 32.39 -4.81 83.68
C THR A 11 32.14 -3.71 82.64
N GLY A 12 32.21 -2.43 83.01
CA GLY A 12 32.15 -1.30 82.10
C GLY A 12 33.32 -1.26 81.11
N LYS A 13 34.54 -1.60 81.55
CA LYS A 13 35.72 -1.71 80.67
C LYS A 13 35.62 -2.90 79.70
N LYS A 14 35.07 -4.05 80.10
CA LYS A 14 34.82 -5.19 79.20
C LYS A 14 33.72 -4.90 78.17
N GLY A 15 32.63 -4.23 78.56
CA GLY A 15 31.57 -3.81 77.64
C GLY A 15 32.05 -2.80 76.59
N ILE A 16 32.80 -1.79 77.02
CA ILE A 16 33.41 -0.79 76.12
C ILE A 16 34.49 -1.43 75.23
N ALA A 17 35.33 -2.33 75.76
CA ALA A 17 36.33 -3.04 74.95
C ALA A 17 35.69 -3.97 73.90
N THR A 18 34.55 -4.61 74.20
CA THR A 18 33.83 -5.48 73.25
C THR A 18 33.08 -4.65 72.20
N MET A 19 32.54 -3.49 72.58
CA MET A 19 31.89 -2.55 71.65
C MET A 19 32.93 -1.84 70.74
N ILE A 20 34.09 -1.47 71.29
CA ILE A 20 35.23 -0.95 70.53
C ILE A 20 35.83 -2.04 69.65
N ALA A 21 35.96 -3.29 70.12
CA ALA A 21 36.44 -4.40 69.30
C ALA A 21 35.47 -4.76 68.17
N SER A 22 34.15 -4.71 68.39
CA SER A 22 33.15 -4.93 67.33
C SER A 22 33.04 -3.76 66.36
N HIS A 23 33.20 -2.51 66.81
CA HIS A 23 33.31 -1.34 65.92
C HIS A 23 34.64 -1.31 65.16
N LEU A 24 35.76 -1.69 65.80
CA LEU A 24 37.05 -1.86 65.12
C LEU A 24 36.99 -3.01 64.14
N LEU A 25 36.38 -4.15 64.47
CA LEU A 25 36.16 -5.25 63.52
C LEU A 25 35.27 -4.79 62.37
N ALA A 26 34.14 -4.14 62.63
CA ALA A 26 33.26 -3.63 61.58
C ALA A 26 33.97 -2.58 60.69
N TYR A 27 34.76 -1.68 61.28
CA TYR A 27 35.58 -0.67 60.60
C TYR A 27 36.70 -1.32 59.77
N TYR A 28 37.41 -2.31 60.34
CA TYR A 28 38.49 -3.05 59.70
C TYR A 28 37.96 -3.91 58.56
N PHE A 29 36.81 -4.56 58.73
CA PHE A 29 36.10 -5.26 57.66
C PHE A 29 35.65 -4.27 56.57
N THR A 30 35.13 -3.08 56.92
CA THR A 30 34.75 -2.07 55.90
C THR A 30 35.96 -1.50 55.16
N GLU A 31 37.10 -1.25 55.81
CA GLU A 31 38.35 -0.84 55.14
C GLU A 31 38.92 -1.96 54.25
N LEU A 32 38.96 -3.21 54.72
CA LEU A 32 39.39 -4.37 53.93
C LEU A 32 38.51 -4.61 52.71
N HIS A 33 37.18 -4.51 52.87
CA HIS A 33 36.24 -4.57 51.75
C HIS A 33 36.47 -3.43 50.75
N HIS A 34 36.78 -2.23 51.23
CA HIS A 34 37.04 -1.07 50.39
C HIS A 34 38.34 -1.22 49.59
N ASP A 35 39.42 -1.71 50.23
CA ASP A 35 40.72 -1.92 49.60
C ASP A 35 40.66 -2.99 48.49
N GLN A 36 39.99 -4.13 48.76
CA GLN A 36 39.86 -5.18 47.75
C GLN A 36 39.00 -4.75 46.54
N VAL A 37 37.92 -4.02 46.77
CA VAL A 37 37.10 -3.46 45.69
C VAL A 37 37.93 -2.50 44.82
N GLN A 38 38.76 -1.65 45.43
CA GLN A 38 39.63 -0.74 44.69
C GLN A 38 40.71 -1.47 43.86
N LYS A 39 41.27 -2.57 44.37
CA LYS A 39 42.23 -3.40 43.63
C LYS A 39 41.60 -4.02 42.38
N VAL A 40 40.41 -4.64 42.53
CA VAL A 40 39.66 -5.18 41.39
C VAL A 40 39.30 -4.09 40.39
N ASP A 41 38.88 -2.92 40.89
CA ASP A 41 38.54 -1.76 40.06
C ASP A 41 39.70 -1.26 39.21
N LYS A 42 40.90 -1.22 39.79
CA LYS A 42 42.13 -0.83 39.08
C LYS A 42 42.54 -1.91 38.08
N TYR A 43 42.45 -3.18 38.45
CA TYR A 43 42.79 -4.32 37.60
C TYR A 43 41.90 -4.40 36.36
N LEU A 44 40.60 -4.16 36.55
CA LEU A 44 39.57 -4.22 35.50
C LEU A 44 39.18 -2.84 34.97
N TYR A 45 40.08 -1.84 35.07
CA TYR A 45 39.81 -0.47 34.65
C TYR A 45 39.30 -0.40 33.19
N HIS A 46 39.89 -1.19 32.29
CA HIS A 46 39.49 -1.24 30.87
C HIS A 46 38.08 -1.78 30.62
N LEU A 47 37.47 -2.50 31.57
CA LEU A 47 36.08 -2.94 31.49
C LEU A 47 35.09 -1.86 31.97
N ARG A 48 35.57 -0.78 32.58
CA ARG A 48 34.73 0.28 33.16
C ARG A 48 34.60 1.43 32.18
N LEU A 49 33.47 1.46 31.47
CA LEU A 49 33.22 2.46 30.45
C LEU A 49 32.74 3.78 31.06
N SER A 50 33.38 4.88 30.65
CA SER A 50 32.90 6.24 30.94
C SER A 50 31.67 6.57 30.11
N GLU A 51 30.93 7.61 30.51
CA GLU A 51 29.80 8.11 29.70
C GLU A 51 30.24 8.61 28.32
N GLU A 52 31.45 9.17 28.23
CA GLU A 52 32.08 9.56 26.96
C GLU A 52 32.32 8.36 26.04
N ASN A 53 32.90 7.27 26.56
CA ASN A 53 33.07 6.04 25.79
C ASN A 53 31.73 5.48 25.30
N LEU A 54 30.70 5.50 26.15
CA LEU A 54 29.36 5.01 25.79
C LEU A 54 28.68 5.90 24.75
N MET A 55 28.87 7.21 24.82
CA MET A 55 28.37 8.12 23.79
C MET A 55 29.08 7.89 22.46
N ASP A 56 30.40 7.69 22.48
CA ASP A 56 31.18 7.36 21.29
C ASP A 56 30.75 6.02 20.67
N VAL A 57 30.58 4.96 21.47
CA VAL A 57 30.00 3.67 21.00
C VAL A 57 28.65 3.89 20.34
N SER A 58 27.80 4.74 20.92
CA SER A 58 26.49 5.05 20.34
C SER A 58 26.58 5.77 19.00
N LEU A 59 27.54 6.68 18.83
CA LEU A 59 27.80 7.37 17.56
C LEU A 59 28.39 6.42 16.50
N ARG A 60 29.30 5.52 16.89
CA ARG A 60 29.84 4.48 16.00
C ARG A 60 28.73 3.55 15.53
N PHE A 61 27.87 3.11 16.45
CA PHE A 61 26.75 2.24 16.11
C PHE A 61 25.73 2.93 15.20
N ARG A 62 25.48 4.23 15.40
CA ARG A 62 24.66 5.02 14.50
C ARG A 62 25.19 5.00 13.06
N ARG A 63 26.49 5.17 12.86
CA ARG A 63 27.11 5.08 11.54
C ARG A 63 26.96 3.70 10.92
N GLU A 64 27.08 2.64 11.73
CA GLU A 64 26.84 1.28 11.26
C GLU A 64 25.39 1.02 10.85
N MET A 65 24.41 1.62 11.54
CA MET A 65 23.01 1.59 11.10
C MET A 65 22.85 2.24 9.71
N ASP A 66 23.40 3.44 9.52
CA ASP A 66 23.34 4.15 8.24
C ASP A 66 24.02 3.33 7.12
N ARG A 67 25.17 2.69 7.40
CA ARG A 67 25.86 1.79 6.46
C ARG A 67 25.01 0.56 6.11
N GLY A 68 24.34 -0.06 7.09
CA GLY A 68 23.52 -1.25 6.86
C GLY A 68 22.26 -0.97 6.03
N LEU A 69 21.68 0.23 6.17
CA LEU A 69 20.48 0.67 5.45
C LEU A 69 20.77 1.11 4.00
N GLY A 70 21.97 1.66 3.73
CA GLY A 70 22.37 2.15 2.41
C GLY A 70 22.65 1.02 1.41
N ARG A 71 22.18 1.16 0.17
CA ARG A 71 22.26 0.12 -0.88
C ARG A 71 23.70 -0.25 -1.22
N ASP A 72 24.57 0.76 -1.33
CA ASP A 72 25.98 0.57 -1.73
C ASP A 72 26.87 0.10 -0.56
N THR A 73 26.49 0.42 0.68
CA THR A 73 27.27 0.16 1.88
C THR A 73 26.88 -1.15 2.57
N SER A 74 25.62 -1.58 2.45
CA SER A 74 25.06 -2.77 3.11
C SER A 74 25.86 -4.07 2.88
N PRO A 75 26.39 -4.37 1.67
CA PRO A 75 27.14 -5.61 1.43
C PRO A 75 28.37 -5.79 2.33
N THR A 76 28.98 -4.69 2.79
CA THR A 76 30.19 -4.70 3.64
C THR A 76 29.95 -4.24 5.08
N ALA A 77 28.72 -3.85 5.42
CA ALA A 77 28.36 -3.42 6.77
C ALA A 77 28.41 -4.60 7.75
N ALA A 78 28.90 -4.35 8.97
CA ALA A 78 28.91 -5.35 10.04
C ALA A 78 27.50 -5.52 10.61
N VAL A 79 26.81 -4.41 10.87
CA VAL A 79 25.40 -4.37 11.28
C VAL A 79 24.52 -4.45 10.02
N LYS A 80 23.76 -5.53 9.88
CA LYS A 80 23.13 -5.90 8.59
C LYS A 80 21.85 -5.14 8.27
N MET A 81 21.11 -4.67 9.29
CA MET A 81 19.88 -3.90 9.10
C MET A 81 18.88 -4.59 8.15
N LEU A 82 18.60 -5.86 8.43
CA LEU A 82 17.84 -6.77 7.57
C LEU A 82 16.34 -6.39 7.54
N PRO A 83 15.75 -6.19 6.35
CA PRO A 83 14.31 -5.99 6.19
C PRO A 83 13.51 -7.23 6.61
N THR A 84 12.45 -7.03 7.39
CA THR A 84 11.64 -8.15 7.94
C THR A 84 10.28 -8.31 7.27
N PHE A 85 9.89 -7.38 6.39
CA PHE A 85 8.57 -7.31 5.76
C PHE A 85 7.38 -7.12 6.73
N VAL A 86 7.64 -6.92 8.03
CA VAL A 86 6.62 -6.52 9.01
C VAL A 86 6.45 -5.00 8.95
N ARG A 87 5.34 -4.53 8.38
CA ARG A 87 5.11 -3.09 8.11
C ARG A 87 4.35 -2.34 9.21
N SER A 88 3.74 -3.05 10.15
CA SER A 88 3.04 -2.43 11.29
C SER A 88 3.01 -3.36 12.50
N THR A 89 2.89 -2.76 13.68
CA THR A 89 2.44 -3.45 14.89
C THR A 89 0.95 -3.80 14.78
N PRO A 90 0.42 -4.67 15.67
CA PRO A 90 -1.00 -5.02 15.68
C PRO A 90 -1.88 -3.78 15.90
N ASP A 91 -3.03 -3.73 15.23
CA ASP A 91 -3.94 -2.57 15.26
C ASP A 91 -5.28 -2.83 15.96
N GLY A 92 -5.51 -4.06 16.44
CA GLY A 92 -6.72 -4.42 17.16
C GLY A 92 -7.81 -5.05 16.28
N THR A 93 -7.52 -5.33 15.00
CA THR A 93 -8.47 -5.97 14.06
C THR A 93 -8.11 -7.41 13.71
N GLU A 94 -7.00 -7.92 14.25
CA GLU A 94 -6.56 -9.31 14.10
C GLU A 94 -7.57 -10.31 14.71
N GLN A 95 -7.86 -11.42 14.03
CA GLN A 95 -8.75 -12.45 14.56
C GLN A 95 -8.46 -13.82 13.92
N GLY A 96 -8.63 -14.90 14.68
CA GLY A 96 -8.46 -16.27 14.22
C GLY A 96 -7.58 -17.13 15.14
N ASP A 97 -7.37 -18.37 14.71
CA ASP A 97 -6.53 -19.35 15.39
C ASP A 97 -5.21 -19.51 14.61
N PHE A 98 -4.08 -19.35 15.30
CA PHE A 98 -2.77 -19.31 14.69
C PHE A 98 -1.79 -20.24 15.42
N LEU A 99 -1.00 -20.98 14.67
CA LEU A 99 0.14 -21.71 15.22
C LEU A 99 1.36 -20.79 15.25
N ALA A 100 2.20 -20.95 16.27
CA ALA A 100 3.51 -20.32 16.31
C ALA A 100 4.59 -21.32 16.72
N LEU A 101 5.73 -21.25 16.04
CA LEU A 101 6.95 -21.96 16.39
C LEU A 101 7.97 -20.95 16.94
N ASP A 102 8.71 -21.34 17.97
CA ASP A 102 9.77 -20.50 18.54
C ASP A 102 11.05 -21.31 18.70
N LEU A 103 12.02 -21.01 17.83
CA LEU A 103 13.32 -21.66 17.76
C LEU A 103 14.44 -20.62 17.83
N GLY A 104 15.18 -20.62 18.93
CA GLY A 104 16.33 -19.74 19.10
C GLY A 104 17.36 -20.16 20.15
N GLY A 105 17.06 -21.16 20.97
CA GLY A 105 17.95 -21.68 22.02
C GLY A 105 17.75 -23.18 22.20
N THR A 106 18.04 -23.70 23.40
CA THR A 106 17.87 -25.12 23.73
C THR A 106 16.41 -25.55 23.92
N ASN A 107 15.52 -24.59 24.12
CA ASN A 107 14.08 -24.81 24.29
C ASN A 107 13.35 -24.40 23.01
N PHE A 108 12.77 -25.38 22.32
CA PHE A 108 11.83 -25.17 21.22
C PHE A 108 10.42 -25.05 21.77
N ARG A 109 9.62 -24.11 21.27
CA ARG A 109 8.21 -23.99 21.69
C ARG A 109 7.28 -24.09 20.50
N VAL A 110 6.17 -24.78 20.72
CA VAL A 110 5.01 -24.80 19.82
C VAL A 110 3.86 -24.15 20.58
N LEU A 111 3.19 -23.20 19.94
CA LEU A 111 2.08 -22.46 20.51
C LEU A 111 0.85 -22.51 19.59
N LEU A 112 -0.32 -22.56 20.20
CA LEU A 112 -1.60 -22.21 19.58
C LEU A 112 -2.08 -20.90 20.21
N VAL A 113 -2.33 -19.91 19.38
CA VAL A 113 -2.78 -18.58 19.80
C VAL A 113 -4.15 -18.32 19.17
N ARG A 114 -5.17 -18.11 19.99
CA ARG A 114 -6.52 -17.76 19.55
C ARG A 114 -6.76 -16.29 19.83
N VAL A 115 -7.07 -15.52 18.79
CA VAL A 115 -7.38 -14.09 18.87
C VAL A 115 -8.85 -13.91 18.55
N SER A 116 -9.64 -13.47 19.53
CA SER A 116 -11.07 -13.24 19.38
C SER A 116 -11.42 -11.76 19.57
N SER A 117 -12.35 -11.23 18.77
CA SER A 117 -12.87 -9.87 18.92
C SER A 117 -14.24 -9.92 19.63
N ASN A 118 -14.26 -9.71 20.96
CA ASN A 118 -15.49 -9.35 21.65
C ASN A 118 -15.63 -7.83 21.67
N SER A 119 -16.88 -7.34 21.61
CA SER A 119 -17.28 -5.94 21.35
C SER A 119 -16.70 -4.83 22.27
N LYS A 120 -15.78 -5.15 23.20
CA LYS A 120 -15.06 -4.18 24.02
C LYS A 120 -13.53 -4.40 24.17
N LYS A 121 -12.97 -5.59 23.89
CA LYS A 121 -11.52 -5.90 23.88
C LYS A 121 -11.25 -7.18 23.07
N GLN A 122 -10.12 -7.24 22.37
CA GLN A 122 -9.60 -8.50 21.85
C GLN A 122 -9.04 -9.36 23.00
N GLU A 123 -9.49 -10.61 23.08
CA GLU A 123 -8.97 -11.59 24.03
C GLU A 123 -8.02 -12.53 23.28
N VAL A 124 -6.83 -12.76 23.87
CA VAL A 124 -5.82 -13.68 23.35
C VAL A 124 -5.71 -14.85 24.31
N GLU A 125 -6.09 -16.03 23.84
CA GLU A 125 -5.85 -17.29 24.55
C GLU A 125 -4.62 -17.99 23.97
N MET A 126 -3.78 -18.54 24.83
CA MET A 126 -2.55 -19.21 24.41
C MET A 126 -2.40 -20.57 25.09
N GLU A 127 -2.13 -21.58 24.26
CA GLU A 127 -1.68 -22.89 24.70
C GLU A 127 -0.27 -23.12 24.15
N ASN A 128 0.68 -23.58 24.97
CA ASN A 128 2.05 -23.82 24.52
C ASN A 128 2.64 -25.11 25.10
N GLN A 129 3.63 -25.64 24.39
CA GLN A 129 4.43 -26.77 24.85
C GLN A 129 5.90 -26.54 24.52
N ILE A 130 6.78 -26.86 25.48
CA ILE A 130 8.23 -26.75 25.35
C ILE A 130 8.80 -28.14 25.05
N TYR A 131 9.69 -28.20 24.07
CA TYR A 131 10.45 -29.37 23.68
C TYR A 131 11.95 -29.07 23.81
N ALA A 132 12.70 -29.97 24.40
CA ALA A 132 14.15 -29.87 24.40
C ALA A 132 14.71 -30.17 23.00
N ILE A 133 15.76 -29.46 22.60
CA ILE A 133 16.57 -29.83 21.43
C ILE A 133 17.90 -30.39 21.95
N PRO A 134 18.14 -31.70 21.79
CA PRO A 134 19.43 -32.33 22.05
C PRO A 134 20.60 -31.63 21.32
N GLU A 135 21.76 -31.54 21.97
CA GLU A 135 22.94 -30.84 21.44
C GLU A 135 23.49 -31.48 20.16
N ASP A 136 23.35 -32.80 20.03
CA ASP A 136 23.66 -33.57 18.82
C ASP A 136 22.78 -33.15 17.63
N LEU A 137 21.51 -32.82 17.84
CA LEU A 137 20.64 -32.27 16.78
C LEU A 137 21.00 -30.82 16.46
N MET A 138 21.36 -30.00 17.45
CA MET A 138 21.78 -28.61 17.22
C MET A 138 23.05 -28.53 16.34
N ARG A 139 23.90 -29.56 16.38
CA ARG A 139 25.17 -29.68 15.65
C ARG A 139 25.16 -30.74 14.54
N GLY A 140 24.02 -31.40 14.31
CA GLY A 140 23.86 -32.51 13.38
C GLY A 140 23.58 -32.06 11.95
N SER A 141 22.69 -32.77 11.24
CA SER A 141 22.23 -32.34 9.93
C SER A 141 20.98 -31.46 10.02
N GLY A 142 20.83 -30.54 9.06
CA GLY A 142 19.61 -29.75 8.92
C GLY A 142 18.38 -30.63 8.75
N SER A 143 18.48 -31.74 8.02
CA SER A 143 17.35 -32.67 7.85
C SER A 143 16.85 -33.20 9.19
N GLU A 144 17.75 -33.68 10.05
CA GLU A 144 17.38 -34.23 11.37
C GLU A 144 16.77 -33.15 12.28
N LEU A 145 17.32 -31.93 12.24
CA LEU A 145 16.77 -30.80 13.00
C LEU A 145 15.33 -30.48 12.58
N PHE A 146 15.07 -30.36 11.27
CA PHE A 146 13.72 -30.06 10.77
C PHE A 146 12.75 -31.24 10.93
N ASP A 147 13.22 -32.49 10.81
CA ASP A 147 12.41 -33.67 11.13
C ASP A 147 11.97 -33.66 12.61
N HIS A 148 12.87 -33.30 13.54
CA HIS A 148 12.56 -33.16 14.97
C HIS A 148 11.54 -32.04 15.24
N ILE A 149 11.70 -30.88 14.61
CA ILE A 149 10.73 -29.76 14.70
C ILE A 149 9.34 -30.22 14.27
N VAL A 150 9.25 -30.95 13.15
CA VAL A 150 7.99 -31.48 12.62
C VAL A 150 7.40 -32.55 13.52
N GLU A 151 8.21 -33.42 14.13
CA GLU A 151 7.75 -34.38 15.15
C GLU A 151 7.12 -33.68 16.36
N CYS A 152 7.80 -32.68 16.92
CA CYS A 152 7.28 -31.89 18.03
C CYS A 152 5.96 -31.18 17.68
N LEU A 153 5.84 -30.67 16.46
CA LEU A 153 4.62 -30.05 15.95
C LEU A 153 3.50 -31.09 15.83
N ALA A 154 3.78 -32.28 15.30
CA ALA A 154 2.80 -33.37 15.17
C ALA A 154 2.23 -33.78 16.53
N ILE A 155 3.11 -33.98 17.53
CA ILE A 155 2.73 -34.34 18.91
C ILE A 155 1.81 -33.27 19.50
N PHE A 156 2.12 -31.99 19.26
CA PHE A 156 1.31 -30.88 19.75
C PHE A 156 -0.08 -30.85 19.09
N LEU A 157 -0.17 -31.01 17.76
CA LEU A 157 -1.44 -31.04 17.03
C LEU A 157 -2.30 -32.23 17.42
N GLU A 158 -1.69 -33.39 17.67
CA GLU A 158 -2.38 -34.61 18.11
C GLU A 158 -3.00 -34.43 19.48
N LYS A 159 -2.22 -33.90 20.43
CA LYS A 159 -2.68 -33.61 21.79
C LYS A 159 -3.88 -32.68 21.81
N LEU A 160 -3.95 -31.72 20.89
CA LEU A 160 -5.04 -30.75 20.79
C LEU A 160 -6.19 -31.22 19.88
N GLY A 161 -6.06 -32.35 19.19
CA GLY A 161 -7.09 -32.86 18.26
C GLY A 161 -7.32 -31.94 17.06
N ILE A 162 -6.26 -31.30 16.55
CA ILE A 162 -6.35 -30.30 15.46
C ILE A 162 -5.51 -30.65 14.23
N LYS A 163 -5.06 -31.91 14.08
CA LYS A 163 -4.29 -32.35 12.89
C LYS A 163 -5.05 -32.13 11.56
N ASP A 164 -6.37 -32.21 11.57
CA ASP A 164 -7.22 -32.02 10.38
C ASP A 164 -7.45 -30.53 10.03
N LYS A 165 -6.98 -29.60 10.87
CA LYS A 165 -7.13 -28.16 10.65
C LYS A 165 -5.87 -27.60 9.99
N LYS A 166 -6.02 -27.02 8.80
CA LYS A 166 -4.96 -26.25 8.15
C LYS A 166 -4.88 -24.84 8.74
N LEU A 167 -4.19 -24.73 9.88
CA LEU A 167 -4.00 -23.45 10.57
C LEU A 167 -2.82 -22.66 9.99
N PRO A 168 -2.90 -21.32 9.91
CA PRO A 168 -1.75 -20.49 9.57
C PRO A 168 -0.68 -20.55 10.67
N LEU A 169 0.58 -20.65 10.26
CA LEU A 169 1.74 -20.78 11.15
C LEU A 169 2.73 -19.65 10.95
N GLY A 170 3.08 -19.01 12.07
CA GLY A 170 4.22 -18.11 12.18
C GLY A 170 5.42 -18.83 12.77
N PHE A 171 6.61 -18.59 12.22
CA PHE A 171 7.84 -19.20 12.71
C PHE A 171 8.79 -18.13 13.22
N THR A 172 8.92 -18.02 14.55
CA THR A 172 10.05 -17.31 15.15
C THR A 172 11.31 -18.14 15.00
N PHE A 173 12.24 -17.63 14.18
CA PHE A 173 13.52 -18.24 13.92
C PHE A 173 14.62 -17.23 14.23
N SER A 174 15.23 -17.35 15.41
CA SER A 174 16.12 -16.34 16.00
C SER A 174 17.55 -16.38 15.42
N PHE A 175 17.67 -16.29 14.10
CA PHE A 175 18.96 -16.29 13.42
C PHE A 175 18.96 -15.23 12.30
N PRO A 176 20.14 -14.73 11.91
CA PRO A 176 20.26 -13.79 10.79
C PRO A 176 19.73 -14.44 9.50
N CYS A 177 18.67 -13.88 8.94
CA CYS A 177 18.04 -14.39 7.72
C CYS A 177 17.81 -13.29 6.71
N GLN A 178 18.10 -13.58 5.44
CA GLN A 178 17.73 -12.72 4.33
C GLN A 178 16.30 -13.08 3.89
N GLN A 179 15.45 -12.07 3.78
CA GLN A 179 14.06 -12.23 3.35
C GLN A 179 13.80 -11.36 2.12
N THR A 180 12.99 -11.86 1.19
CA THR A 180 12.44 -11.08 0.06
C THR A 180 10.92 -10.89 0.20
N LYS A 181 10.30 -11.65 1.10
CA LYS A 181 8.88 -11.66 1.47
C LYS A 181 8.72 -12.35 2.83
N LEU A 182 7.55 -12.21 3.45
CA LEU A 182 7.31 -12.66 4.82
C LEU A 182 7.37 -14.19 5.00
N ASP A 183 7.01 -14.97 3.98
CA ASP A 183 6.97 -16.44 3.99
C ASP A 183 8.24 -17.09 3.39
N GLU A 184 9.35 -16.35 3.36
CA GLU A 184 10.66 -16.81 2.88
C GLU A 184 11.74 -16.32 3.84
N SER A 185 12.70 -17.20 4.15
CA SER A 185 13.77 -16.86 5.09
C SER A 185 15.02 -17.69 4.81
N ILE A 186 16.00 -17.09 4.17
CA ILE A 186 17.28 -17.71 3.83
C ILE A 186 18.25 -17.51 5.00
N LEU A 187 18.66 -18.59 5.67
CA LEU A 187 19.62 -18.50 6.78
C LEU A 187 20.96 -17.96 6.26
N VAL A 188 21.42 -16.83 6.79
CA VAL A 188 22.73 -16.25 6.41
C VAL A 188 23.86 -17.03 7.09
N SER A 189 23.76 -17.21 8.41
CA SER A 189 24.77 -17.92 9.20
C SER A 189 24.18 -18.35 10.54
N TRP A 190 24.61 -19.50 11.05
CA TRP A 190 24.29 -19.88 12.43
C TRP A 190 24.98 -18.98 13.46
N THR A 191 24.29 -18.78 14.58
CA THR A 191 24.80 -18.08 15.77
C THR A 191 24.48 -18.89 17.03
N LYS A 192 24.99 -18.44 18.19
CA LYS A 192 24.78 -19.09 19.50
C LYS A 192 25.33 -20.52 19.51
N GLY A 193 24.50 -21.52 19.88
CA GLY A 193 24.91 -22.92 20.02
C GLY A 193 24.59 -23.81 18.82
N PHE A 194 23.98 -23.28 17.75
CA PHE A 194 23.58 -24.08 16.57
C PHE A 194 24.69 -24.14 15.52
N LYS A 195 24.82 -25.29 14.86
CA LYS A 195 25.68 -25.46 13.68
C LYS A 195 25.21 -26.60 12.77
N ALA A 196 23.90 -26.79 12.64
CA ALA A 196 23.34 -27.87 11.82
C ALA A 196 23.74 -27.71 10.35
N SER A 197 24.34 -28.76 9.78
CA SER A 197 24.90 -28.73 8.43
C SER A 197 23.83 -28.68 7.33
N GLY A 198 24.13 -27.99 6.23
CA GLY A 198 23.25 -27.93 5.06
C GLY A 198 21.99 -27.07 5.22
N VAL A 199 21.98 -26.11 6.17
CA VAL A 199 20.91 -25.11 6.36
C VAL A 199 21.35 -23.69 5.94
N GLU A 200 22.59 -23.28 6.24
CA GLU A 200 23.13 -21.99 5.82
C GLU A 200 23.04 -21.83 4.28
N GLY A 201 22.53 -20.69 3.81
CA GLY A 201 22.25 -20.41 2.41
C GLY A 201 20.97 -21.02 1.85
N LYS A 202 20.15 -21.71 2.68
CA LYS A 202 18.86 -22.28 2.26
C LYS A 202 17.68 -21.59 2.93
N ASP A 203 16.55 -21.62 2.23
CA ASP A 203 15.26 -21.17 2.77
C ASP A 203 14.72 -22.16 3.80
N VAL A 204 14.64 -21.73 5.06
CA VAL A 204 14.17 -22.56 6.17
C VAL A 204 12.69 -22.89 6.07
N VAL A 205 11.90 -22.07 5.36
CA VAL A 205 10.48 -22.37 5.10
C VAL A 205 10.37 -23.56 4.17
N SER A 206 11.12 -23.55 3.07
CA SER A 206 11.18 -24.68 2.14
C SER A 206 11.65 -25.98 2.83
N MET A 207 12.63 -25.88 3.74
CA MET A 207 13.08 -27.04 4.52
C MET A 207 11.99 -27.57 5.46
N LEU A 208 11.29 -26.68 6.17
CA LEU A 208 10.18 -27.07 7.04
C LEU A 208 9.00 -27.67 6.24
N ARG A 209 8.64 -27.07 5.10
CA ARG A 209 7.62 -27.62 4.17
C ARG A 209 8.01 -29.02 3.68
N ALA A 210 9.29 -29.23 3.35
CA ALA A 210 9.78 -30.54 2.91
C ALA A 210 9.69 -31.60 4.03
N ALA A 211 10.03 -31.24 5.27
CA ALA A 211 9.93 -32.14 6.42
C ALA A 211 8.46 -32.49 6.76
N ILE A 212 7.54 -31.51 6.72
CA ILE A 212 6.10 -31.75 6.89
C ILE A 212 5.59 -32.71 5.79
N LYS A 213 5.94 -32.44 4.52
CA LYS A 213 5.54 -33.29 3.39
C LYS A 213 6.10 -34.72 3.49
N LYS A 214 7.34 -34.87 3.98
CA LYS A 214 7.99 -36.17 4.21
C LYS A 214 7.23 -37.00 5.25
N ARG A 215 6.67 -36.36 6.28
CA ARG A 215 5.86 -37.02 7.32
C ARG A 215 4.46 -37.40 6.81
N GLY A 216 3.74 -36.44 6.21
CA GLY A 216 2.50 -36.69 5.47
C GLY A 216 1.21 -36.90 6.29
N ASP A 217 1.22 -36.74 7.62
CA ASP A 217 0.04 -36.95 8.50
C ASP A 217 -0.70 -35.65 8.90
N PHE A 218 -0.24 -34.47 8.45
CA PHE A 218 -0.93 -33.18 8.60
C PHE A 218 -0.46 -32.16 7.54
N ASP A 219 -1.20 -31.05 7.40
CA ASP A 219 -0.87 -29.93 6.50
C ASP A 219 -0.98 -28.59 7.24
N ILE A 220 -0.04 -27.67 6.98
CA ILE A 220 0.06 -26.36 7.65
C ILE A 220 0.40 -25.29 6.63
N ASP A 221 -0.19 -24.11 6.81
CA ASP A 221 0.12 -22.94 6.00
C ASP A 221 1.16 -22.04 6.69
N ILE A 222 2.43 -22.13 6.29
CA ILE A 222 3.49 -21.27 6.82
C ILE A 222 3.40 -19.91 6.13
N VAL A 223 2.95 -18.89 6.85
CA VAL A 223 2.66 -17.55 6.31
C VAL A 223 3.72 -16.52 6.67
N ALA A 224 4.50 -16.77 7.73
CA ALA A 224 5.49 -15.80 8.21
C ALA A 224 6.68 -16.49 8.88
N VAL A 225 7.89 -15.95 8.63
CA VAL A 225 9.08 -16.19 9.44
C VAL A 225 9.57 -14.86 9.99
N ILE A 226 9.84 -14.80 11.28
CA ILE A 226 10.32 -13.59 11.96
C ILE A 226 11.46 -13.87 12.92
N ASN A 227 12.24 -12.85 13.23
CA ASN A 227 13.22 -12.91 14.32
C ASN A 227 12.53 -12.75 15.69
N ASP A 228 13.15 -13.23 16.77
CA ASP A 228 12.61 -13.10 18.13
C ASP A 228 12.51 -11.65 18.63
N THR A 229 13.39 -10.77 18.17
CA THR A 229 13.27 -9.32 18.39
C THR A 229 11.95 -8.79 17.81
N VAL A 230 11.63 -9.15 16.57
CA VAL A 230 10.38 -8.77 15.89
C VAL A 230 9.18 -9.35 16.63
N GLY A 231 9.24 -10.64 17.02
CA GLY A 231 8.21 -11.28 17.82
C GLY A 231 7.98 -10.54 19.15
N THR A 232 9.05 -10.19 19.85
CA THR A 232 8.99 -9.42 21.11
C THR A 232 8.36 -8.04 20.91
N MET A 233 8.76 -7.32 19.85
CA MET A 233 8.19 -6.02 19.51
C MET A 233 6.68 -6.14 19.24
N MET A 234 6.25 -7.17 18.52
CA MET A 234 4.86 -7.41 18.14
C MET A 234 4.01 -7.85 19.33
N THR A 235 4.54 -8.72 20.21
CA THR A 235 3.90 -9.11 21.47
C THR A 235 3.64 -7.87 22.35
N CYS A 236 4.66 -7.04 22.55
CA CYS A 236 4.52 -5.82 23.36
C CYS A 236 3.71 -4.72 22.65
N GLY A 237 3.76 -4.67 21.31
CA GLY A 237 3.00 -3.73 20.48
C GLY A 237 1.51 -3.99 20.46
N TYR A 238 1.10 -5.23 20.73
CA TYR A 238 -0.29 -5.58 20.99
C TYR A 238 -0.81 -4.91 22.28
N ASP A 239 -0.01 -4.92 23.36
CA ASP A 239 -0.41 -4.36 24.65
C ASP A 239 -0.17 -2.83 24.75
N ASP A 240 0.80 -2.30 24.00
CA ASP A 240 1.12 -0.88 23.93
C ASP A 240 1.49 -0.45 22.50
N HIS A 241 0.58 0.27 21.83
CA HIS A 241 0.80 0.77 20.45
C HIS A 241 1.96 1.77 20.30
N HIS A 242 2.61 2.21 21.39
CA HIS A 242 3.86 2.98 21.32
C HIS A 242 5.11 2.08 21.17
N CYS A 243 4.96 0.75 21.14
CA CYS A 243 6.07 -0.16 20.98
C CYS A 243 6.66 -0.06 19.57
N GLU A 244 7.91 0.36 19.47
CA GLU A 244 8.62 0.54 18.19
C GLU A 244 9.97 -0.15 18.16
N ILE A 245 10.36 -0.80 19.27
CA ILE A 245 11.64 -1.48 19.43
C ILE A 245 11.39 -2.83 20.11
N GLY A 246 11.95 -3.89 19.54
CA GLY A 246 12.08 -5.20 20.17
C GLY A 246 13.51 -5.45 20.59
N LEU A 247 13.74 -5.81 21.85
CA LEU A 247 15.06 -6.02 22.44
C LEU A 247 15.15 -7.43 23.04
N ILE A 248 16.19 -8.16 22.66
CA ILE A 248 16.54 -9.44 23.24
C ILE A 248 17.87 -9.31 24.00
N VAL A 249 17.87 -9.68 25.29
CA VAL A 249 19.11 -9.87 26.07
C VAL A 249 19.01 -11.18 26.85
N GLY A 250 19.38 -12.27 26.19
CA GLY A 250 19.28 -13.64 26.69
C GLY A 250 20.55 -14.44 26.39
N THR A 251 20.40 -15.62 25.77
CA THR A 251 21.55 -16.41 25.27
C THR A 251 22.39 -15.59 24.29
N GLY A 252 21.73 -14.88 23.38
CA GLY A 252 22.32 -13.85 22.53
C GLY A 252 21.80 -12.46 22.89
N THR A 253 22.20 -11.45 22.11
CA THR A 253 21.63 -10.10 22.17
C THR A 253 21.35 -9.56 20.77
N ASN A 254 20.14 -9.04 20.57
CA ASN A 254 19.75 -8.42 19.32
C ASN A 254 18.67 -7.35 19.55
N ALA A 255 18.47 -6.46 18.57
CA ALA A 255 17.35 -5.54 18.55
C ALA A 255 16.75 -5.40 17.14
N CYS A 256 15.46 -5.07 17.10
CA CYS A 256 14.78 -4.59 15.91
C CYS A 256 14.05 -3.29 16.23
N TYR A 257 13.73 -2.50 15.21
CA TYR A 257 12.90 -1.31 15.37
C TYR A 257 12.13 -0.95 14.10
N MET A 258 11.11 -0.10 14.21
CA MET A 258 10.37 0.43 13.06
C MET A 258 11.14 1.57 12.38
N GLU A 259 11.67 1.32 11.19
CA GLU A 259 12.35 2.30 10.33
C GLU A 259 11.39 2.85 9.26
N GLU A 260 11.63 4.08 8.80
CA GLU A 260 10.91 4.67 7.68
C GLU A 260 11.36 4.03 6.36
N MET A 261 10.41 3.63 5.51
CA MET A 261 10.71 2.99 4.23
C MET A 261 11.64 3.83 3.34
N ARG A 262 11.50 5.16 3.38
CA ARG A 262 12.40 6.08 2.64
C ARG A 262 13.89 5.97 2.99
N ASN A 263 14.22 5.39 4.15
CA ASN A 263 15.61 5.19 4.58
C ASN A 263 16.14 3.78 4.22
N LEU A 264 15.27 2.87 3.76
CA LEU A 264 15.59 1.48 3.44
C LEU A 264 15.88 1.31 1.95
N GLU A 265 17.08 1.71 1.51
CA GLU A 265 17.44 1.67 0.08
C GLU A 265 17.55 0.24 -0.52
N THR A 266 17.62 -0.77 0.36
CA THR A 266 17.65 -2.20 0.03
C THR A 266 16.28 -2.79 -0.29
N VAL A 267 15.19 -2.04 -0.07
CA VAL A 267 13.81 -2.44 -0.39
C VAL A 267 13.20 -1.40 -1.32
N GLU A 268 12.43 -1.83 -2.32
CA GLU A 268 11.67 -0.91 -3.14
C GLU A 268 10.47 -0.32 -2.38
N GLY A 269 10.35 1.02 -2.41
CA GLY A 269 9.26 1.78 -1.80
C GLY A 269 9.75 2.78 -0.75
N ASP A 270 9.09 3.92 -0.65
CA ASP A 270 9.44 5.04 0.25
C ASP A 270 8.38 5.34 1.32
N GLU A 271 7.26 4.61 1.31
CA GLU A 271 6.07 4.89 2.12
C GLU A 271 5.86 3.92 3.27
N GLY A 272 5.48 4.48 4.42
CA GLY A 272 5.22 3.72 5.64
C GLY A 272 6.50 3.37 6.36
N ARG A 273 6.41 2.33 7.20
CA ARG A 273 7.52 1.86 8.01
C ARG A 273 7.69 0.37 7.81
N MET A 274 8.88 -0.12 8.05
CA MET A 274 9.16 -1.54 8.12
C MET A 274 10.01 -1.81 9.35
N CYS A 275 9.71 -2.91 10.04
CA CYS A 275 10.57 -3.39 11.10
C CYS A 275 11.89 -3.86 10.49
N VAL A 276 13.00 -3.36 11.03
CA VAL A 276 14.35 -3.73 10.62
C VAL A 276 14.98 -4.55 11.74
N ASN A 277 15.43 -5.74 11.41
CA ASN A 277 16.22 -6.57 12.29
C ASN A 277 17.70 -6.14 12.17
N MET A 278 18.26 -5.58 13.24
CA MET A 278 19.57 -4.95 13.16
C MET A 278 20.70 -5.96 13.02
N GLU A 279 20.55 -7.16 13.62
CA GLU A 279 21.63 -8.12 13.85
C GLU A 279 22.84 -7.43 14.51
N TRP A 280 22.58 -6.67 15.57
CA TRP A 280 23.59 -5.80 16.19
C TRP A 280 24.72 -6.56 16.88
N GLY A 281 24.60 -7.88 17.02
CA GLY A 281 25.58 -8.71 17.69
C GLY A 281 26.92 -8.71 16.96
N ALA A 282 26.89 -8.52 15.64
CA ALA A 282 28.04 -8.41 14.75
C ALA A 282 28.71 -7.02 14.78
N PHE A 283 28.21 -6.06 15.57
CA PHE A 283 28.85 -4.76 15.68
C PHE A 283 30.32 -4.91 16.14
N GLY A 284 31.24 -4.28 15.42
CA GLY A 284 32.68 -4.39 15.68
C GLY A 284 33.38 -5.60 15.05
N ASP A 285 32.67 -6.48 14.34
CA ASP A 285 33.28 -7.59 13.56
C ASP A 285 34.25 -7.10 12.48
N ASP A 286 34.17 -5.82 12.10
CA ASP A 286 35.08 -5.12 11.18
C ASP A 286 36.22 -4.36 11.89
N GLY A 287 36.37 -4.55 13.20
CA GLY A 287 37.40 -3.91 14.03
C GLY A 287 36.96 -2.58 14.66
N ALA A 288 35.73 -2.12 14.44
CA ALA A 288 35.24 -0.83 14.93
C ALA A 288 35.18 -0.69 16.47
N LEU A 289 35.38 -1.78 17.22
CA LEU A 289 35.36 -1.82 18.69
C LEU A 289 36.65 -2.36 19.31
N ASP A 290 37.72 -2.55 18.53
CA ASP A 290 38.95 -3.18 19.03
C ASP A 290 39.64 -2.40 20.17
N ASP A 291 39.45 -1.08 20.23
CA ASP A 291 39.93 -0.22 21.31
C ASP A 291 39.20 -0.42 22.65
N LEU A 292 38.00 -0.99 22.62
CA LEU A 292 37.18 -1.27 23.81
C LEU A 292 37.19 -2.75 24.21
N ARG A 293 37.70 -3.62 23.33
CA ARG A 293 37.88 -5.04 23.62
C ARG A 293 39.13 -5.26 24.48
N THR A 294 39.00 -6.14 25.46
CA THR A 294 40.10 -6.52 26.36
C THR A 294 40.72 -7.85 25.93
N PRO A 295 41.90 -8.22 26.44
CA PRO A 295 42.47 -9.55 26.21
C PRO A 295 41.52 -10.70 26.58
N PHE A 296 40.64 -10.51 27.56
CA PHE A 296 39.61 -11.49 27.92
C PHE A 296 38.55 -11.64 26.82
N ASP A 297 38.16 -10.54 26.17
CA ASP A 297 37.22 -10.55 25.04
C ASP A 297 37.83 -11.16 23.76
N VAL A 298 39.16 -11.13 23.64
CA VAL A 298 39.88 -11.82 22.56
C VAL A 298 39.99 -13.31 22.83
N GLU A 299 40.27 -13.71 24.07
CA GLU A 299 40.36 -15.12 24.47
C GLU A 299 39.01 -15.84 24.36
N ILE A 300 37.92 -15.20 24.80
CA ILE A 300 36.57 -15.78 24.68
C ILE A 300 36.13 -15.93 23.22
N ASP A 301 36.55 -15.00 22.35
CA ASP A 301 36.27 -15.04 20.92
C ASP A 301 37.04 -16.17 20.23
N ALA A 302 38.34 -16.31 20.54
CA ALA A 302 39.18 -17.38 20.00
C ALA A 302 38.69 -18.79 20.37
N GLY A 303 38.09 -18.94 21.57
CA GLY A 303 37.53 -20.20 22.05
C GLY A 303 36.06 -20.47 21.66
N SER A 304 35.41 -19.57 20.92
CA SER A 304 33.99 -19.72 20.57
C SER A 304 33.76 -20.57 19.33
N LEU A 305 32.49 -20.94 19.08
CA LEU A 305 32.08 -21.64 17.85
C LEU A 305 32.18 -20.80 16.57
N ASN A 306 32.38 -19.49 16.72
CA ASN A 306 32.38 -18.51 15.65
C ASN A 306 33.44 -17.41 15.88
N PRO A 307 34.74 -17.74 15.84
CA PRO A 307 35.81 -16.76 16.07
C PRO A 307 35.75 -15.60 15.06
N GLY A 308 36.00 -14.37 15.52
CA GLY A 308 35.93 -13.16 14.72
C GLY A 308 34.52 -12.73 14.31
N LYS A 309 33.49 -13.33 14.91
CA LYS A 309 32.08 -13.00 14.66
C LYS A 309 31.33 -12.71 15.94
N GLN A 310 30.26 -11.92 15.83
CA GLN A 310 29.37 -11.59 16.96
C GLN A 310 30.12 -10.95 18.13
N LEU A 311 31.13 -10.11 17.85
CA LEU A 311 32.04 -9.59 18.86
C LEU A 311 31.34 -8.73 19.90
N PHE A 312 30.37 -7.91 19.50
CA PHE A 312 29.56 -7.12 20.43
C PHE A 312 28.64 -7.99 21.29
N GLU A 313 28.03 -9.02 20.70
CA GLU A 313 27.19 -9.97 21.44
C GLU A 313 27.98 -10.75 22.51
N LYS A 314 29.24 -11.08 22.23
CA LYS A 314 30.18 -11.74 23.17
C LYS A 314 30.50 -10.89 24.40
N MET A 315 30.41 -9.57 24.31
CA MET A 315 30.64 -8.66 25.43
C MET A 315 29.39 -8.45 26.33
N ILE A 316 28.22 -8.96 25.92
CA ILE A 316 26.93 -8.61 26.55
C ILE A 316 26.11 -9.84 26.99
N SER A 317 25.96 -10.83 26.11
CA SER A 317 24.92 -11.84 26.25
C SER A 317 25.26 -12.95 27.26
N GLY A 318 24.23 -13.66 27.69
CA GLY A 318 24.31 -14.66 28.76
C GLY A 318 25.03 -15.94 28.38
N LEU A 319 25.32 -16.19 27.10
CA LEU A 319 26.18 -17.30 26.70
C LEU A 319 27.65 -17.06 27.10
N TYR A 320 28.09 -15.81 27.12
CA TYR A 320 29.50 -15.43 27.23
C TYR A 320 29.86 -14.76 28.56
N MET A 321 28.90 -14.09 29.20
CA MET A 321 29.16 -13.30 30.41
C MET A 321 29.77 -14.13 31.56
N GLY A 322 29.29 -15.36 31.75
CA GLY A 322 29.83 -16.28 32.76
C GLY A 322 31.27 -16.69 32.48
N GLU A 323 31.56 -17.05 31.23
CA GLU A 323 32.90 -17.44 30.80
C GLU A 323 33.89 -16.28 30.88
N LEU A 324 33.45 -15.06 30.59
CA LEU A 324 34.28 -13.87 30.76
C LEU A 324 34.69 -13.66 32.22
N VAL A 325 33.77 -13.85 33.17
CA VAL A 325 34.09 -13.83 34.61
C VAL A 325 35.07 -14.94 34.95
N ARG A 326 34.87 -16.16 34.46
CA ARG A 326 35.79 -17.29 34.70
C ARG A 326 37.22 -16.96 34.26
N LEU A 327 37.40 -16.42 33.05
CA LEU A 327 38.70 -16.06 32.51
C LEU A 327 39.40 -15.00 33.36
N ILE A 328 38.66 -14.01 33.84
CA ILE A 328 39.17 -13.00 34.77
C ILE A 328 39.62 -13.66 36.08
N LEU A 329 38.80 -14.53 36.68
CA LEU A 329 39.14 -15.23 37.92
C LEU A 329 40.37 -16.12 37.75
N VAL A 330 40.49 -16.85 36.64
CA VAL A 330 41.67 -17.68 36.32
C VAL A 330 42.92 -16.81 36.23
N LYS A 331 42.85 -15.67 35.55
CA LYS A 331 44.01 -14.78 35.39
C LYS A 331 44.42 -14.16 36.72
N MET A 332 43.46 -13.63 37.48
CA MET A 332 43.71 -13.07 38.81
C MET A 332 44.25 -14.11 39.78
N ALA A 333 43.80 -15.37 39.70
CA ALA A 333 44.38 -16.48 40.47
C ALA A 333 45.84 -16.75 40.07
N LYS A 334 46.14 -16.83 38.77
CA LYS A 334 47.52 -17.05 38.27
C LYS A 334 48.48 -15.92 38.64
N GLU A 335 47.98 -14.70 38.81
CA GLU A 335 48.74 -13.53 39.25
C GLU A 335 48.76 -13.36 40.78
N GLU A 336 48.33 -14.38 41.53
CA GLU A 336 48.29 -14.42 43.00
C GLU A 336 47.40 -13.35 43.65
N LEU A 337 46.46 -12.77 42.89
CA LEU A 337 45.52 -11.76 43.37
C LEU A 337 44.25 -12.36 44.00
N LEU A 338 43.95 -13.62 43.68
CA LEU A 338 42.83 -14.40 44.24
C LEU A 338 43.29 -15.79 44.66
N PHE A 339 42.54 -16.38 45.59
CA PHE A 339 42.63 -17.78 45.99
C PHE A 339 44.04 -18.24 46.40
N GLN A 340 44.88 -17.31 46.87
CA GLN A 340 46.28 -17.58 47.23
C GLN A 340 47.09 -18.21 46.09
N GLY A 341 46.81 -17.83 44.84
CA GLY A 341 47.51 -18.39 43.67
C GLY A 341 46.95 -19.73 43.17
N LYS A 342 45.95 -20.31 43.85
CA LYS A 342 45.46 -21.66 43.55
C LYS A 342 44.42 -21.66 42.42
N THR A 343 44.50 -22.66 41.57
CA THR A 343 43.49 -22.98 40.54
C THR A 343 43.02 -24.42 40.70
N THR A 344 41.87 -24.74 40.13
CA THR A 344 41.27 -26.09 40.12
C THR A 344 40.93 -26.51 38.69
N PRO A 345 40.85 -27.82 38.39
CA PRO A 345 40.37 -28.30 37.09
C PRO A 345 39.01 -27.70 36.71
N GLU A 346 38.11 -27.56 37.68
CA GLU A 346 36.78 -26.99 37.48
C GLU A 346 36.84 -25.51 37.11
N LEU A 347 37.67 -24.71 37.78
CA LEU A 347 37.87 -23.29 37.43
C LEU A 347 38.53 -23.12 36.05
N LEU A 348 39.43 -24.04 35.67
CA LEU A 348 40.13 -24.02 34.39
C LEU A 348 39.24 -24.49 33.22
N THR A 349 38.16 -25.21 33.48
CA THR A 349 37.26 -25.75 32.45
C THR A 349 36.31 -24.68 31.93
N THR A 350 36.31 -24.48 30.61
CA THR A 350 35.41 -23.55 29.90
C THR A 350 33.93 -23.87 30.20
N GLY A 351 33.14 -22.83 30.46
CA GLY A 351 31.69 -22.94 30.69
C GLY A 351 31.28 -23.39 32.10
N HIS A 352 32.22 -23.74 32.98
CA HIS A 352 31.90 -24.14 34.36
C HIS A 352 31.47 -22.98 35.26
N PHE A 353 31.70 -21.72 34.87
CA PHE A 353 31.13 -20.55 35.53
C PHE A 353 29.98 -19.96 34.70
N GLN A 354 28.74 -20.22 35.11
CA GLN A 354 27.55 -19.84 34.33
C GLN A 354 27.07 -18.42 34.64
N THR A 355 26.36 -17.77 33.71
CA THR A 355 25.74 -16.43 33.97
C THR A 355 24.66 -16.46 35.06
N SER A 356 24.05 -17.62 35.32
CA SER A 356 23.18 -17.83 36.48
C SER A 356 23.92 -17.59 37.81
N PHE A 357 25.21 -17.93 37.89
CA PHE A 357 26.05 -17.68 39.06
C PHE A 357 26.29 -16.19 39.27
N ILE A 358 26.54 -15.42 38.22
CA ILE A 358 26.63 -13.94 38.29
C ILE A 358 25.34 -13.37 38.90
N SER A 359 24.18 -13.83 38.40
CA SER A 359 22.88 -13.38 38.90
C SER A 359 22.66 -13.71 40.37
N ALA A 360 23.13 -14.88 40.83
CA ALA A 360 23.07 -15.28 42.23
C ALA A 360 24.03 -14.45 43.12
N ILE A 361 25.25 -14.22 42.66
CA ILE A 361 26.31 -13.48 43.37
C ILE A 361 25.95 -11.98 43.52
N GLU A 362 25.25 -11.41 42.54
CA GLU A 362 24.78 -10.02 42.59
C GLU A 362 23.41 -9.85 43.29
N ASN A 363 22.93 -10.88 44.00
CA ASN A 363 21.72 -10.76 44.79
C ASN A 363 21.96 -9.93 46.06
N GLU A 364 21.45 -8.70 46.07
CA GLU A 364 21.60 -7.75 47.18
C GLU A 364 20.67 -8.04 48.37
N LYS A 365 19.74 -9.00 48.27
CA LYS A 365 18.80 -9.32 49.36
C LYS A 365 19.52 -10.02 50.50
N ASN A 366 19.43 -9.48 51.72
CA ASN A 366 19.91 -10.09 52.98
C ASN A 366 21.36 -10.61 52.95
N ASN A 367 22.28 -9.91 52.27
CA ASN A 367 23.68 -10.35 52.07
C ASN A 367 23.84 -11.73 51.39
N GLN A 368 22.80 -12.22 50.70
CA GLN A 368 22.82 -13.54 50.05
C GLN A 368 23.87 -13.62 48.94
N GLY A 369 24.22 -12.51 48.29
CA GLY A 369 25.21 -12.49 47.22
C GLY A 369 26.60 -12.99 47.61
N LEU A 370 27.10 -12.62 48.81
CA LEU A 370 28.41 -13.09 49.30
C LEU A 370 28.38 -14.57 49.68
N LEU A 371 27.27 -15.04 50.29
CA LEU A 371 27.07 -16.45 50.59
C LEU A 371 26.99 -17.30 49.31
N ASN A 372 26.30 -16.80 48.29
CA ASN A 372 26.23 -17.46 46.99
C ASN A 372 27.63 -17.50 46.33
N ALA A 373 28.42 -16.42 46.43
CA ALA A 373 29.79 -16.40 45.93
C ALA A 373 30.65 -17.48 46.61
N GLU A 374 30.57 -17.58 47.93
CA GLU A 374 31.27 -18.62 48.69
C GLU A 374 30.86 -20.03 48.24
N GLN A 375 29.56 -20.32 48.17
CA GLN A 375 29.04 -21.63 47.76
C GLN A 375 29.44 -22.01 46.33
N ILE A 376 29.36 -21.05 45.40
CA ILE A 376 29.71 -21.28 43.99
C ILE A 376 31.22 -21.54 43.86
N LEU A 377 32.05 -20.73 44.53
CA LEU A 377 33.51 -20.91 44.51
C LEU A 377 33.92 -22.25 45.15
N GLN A 378 33.28 -22.64 46.26
CA GLN A 378 33.46 -23.97 46.85
C GLN A 378 33.02 -25.09 45.90
N GLY A 379 31.92 -24.91 45.17
CA GLY A 379 31.45 -25.83 44.14
C GLY A 379 32.44 -26.00 42.97
N LEU A 380 33.33 -25.04 42.75
CA LEU A 380 34.45 -25.11 41.80
C LEU A 380 35.72 -25.72 42.44
N GLY A 381 35.62 -26.32 43.62
CA GLY A 381 36.73 -26.96 44.33
C GLY A 381 37.70 -26.00 45.02
N LEU A 382 37.35 -24.71 45.11
CA LEU A 382 38.19 -23.69 45.78
C LEU A 382 37.88 -23.62 47.27
N THR A 383 38.83 -23.07 48.05
CA THR A 383 38.63 -22.69 49.45
C THR A 383 38.68 -21.16 49.56
N PRO A 384 37.60 -20.44 49.19
CA PRO A 384 37.61 -18.99 49.08
C PRO A 384 37.69 -18.32 50.47
N SER A 385 38.47 -17.25 50.56
CA SER A 385 38.40 -16.31 51.69
C SER A 385 37.21 -15.35 51.54
N ALA A 386 36.90 -14.61 52.60
CA ALA A 386 35.89 -13.53 52.52
C ALA A 386 36.29 -12.45 51.49
N GLU A 387 37.59 -12.16 51.37
CA GLU A 387 38.12 -11.23 50.37
C GLU A 387 37.95 -11.75 48.94
N ASP A 388 38.16 -13.06 48.72
CA ASP A 388 37.92 -13.69 47.41
C ASP A 388 36.45 -13.62 46.98
N CYS A 389 35.52 -13.79 47.93
CA CYS A 389 34.09 -13.68 47.67
C CYS A 389 33.70 -12.24 47.28
N VAL A 390 34.25 -11.25 47.97
CA VAL A 390 34.03 -9.82 47.70
C VAL A 390 34.62 -9.43 46.35
N ALA A 391 35.84 -9.87 46.07
CA ALA A 391 36.49 -9.62 44.79
C ALA A 391 35.74 -10.28 43.64
N THR A 392 35.31 -11.55 43.79
CA THR A 392 34.50 -12.27 42.79
C THR A 392 33.16 -11.57 42.54
N GLN A 393 32.49 -11.11 43.60
CA GLN A 393 31.27 -10.31 43.47
C GLN A 393 31.55 -9.00 42.72
N ARG A 394 32.68 -8.34 42.98
CA ARG A 394 33.05 -7.10 42.29
C ARG A 394 33.36 -7.34 40.81
N VAL A 395 34.05 -8.43 40.46
CA VAL A 395 34.28 -8.86 39.06
C VAL A 395 32.94 -9.06 38.35
N CYS A 396 32.00 -9.80 38.96
CA CYS A 396 30.65 -10.01 38.44
C CYS A 396 29.95 -8.68 38.14
N GLN A 397 29.96 -7.75 39.12
CA GLN A 397 29.36 -6.42 38.97
C GLN A 397 29.96 -5.62 37.82
N ILE A 398 31.29 -5.63 37.65
CA ILE A 398 31.96 -4.89 36.57
C ILE A 398 31.55 -5.45 35.20
N VAL A 399 31.60 -6.78 35.05
CA VAL A 399 31.25 -7.46 33.79
C VAL A 399 29.78 -7.23 33.42
N SER A 400 28.85 -7.46 34.35
CA SER A 400 27.41 -7.28 34.09
C SER A 400 27.03 -5.81 33.91
N THR A 401 27.72 -4.89 34.58
CA THR A 401 27.54 -3.43 34.38
C THR A 401 27.99 -3.03 32.98
N ARG A 402 29.19 -3.46 32.54
CA ARG A 402 29.68 -3.21 31.18
C ARG A 402 28.68 -3.69 30.13
N ALA A 403 28.19 -4.93 30.27
CA ALA A 403 27.19 -5.50 29.38
C ALA A 403 25.91 -4.65 29.30
N SER A 404 25.36 -4.22 30.44
CA SER A 404 24.17 -3.36 30.48
C SER A 404 24.40 -1.97 29.89
N GLN A 405 25.62 -1.42 30.03
CA GLN A 405 25.98 -0.10 29.52
C GLN A 405 26.22 -0.12 28.01
N LEU A 406 26.89 -1.14 27.47
CA LEU A 406 27.05 -1.34 26.02
C LEU A 406 25.69 -1.49 25.33
N CYS A 407 24.80 -2.30 25.91
CA CYS A 407 23.42 -2.42 25.42
C CYS A 407 22.65 -1.09 25.49
N ALA A 408 22.91 -0.25 26.50
CA ALA A 408 22.32 1.09 26.60
C ALA A 408 22.83 2.03 25.51
N ALA A 409 24.12 1.97 25.18
CA ALA A 409 24.75 2.81 24.16
C ALA A 409 24.18 2.54 22.76
N THR A 410 24.03 1.29 22.36
CA THR A 410 23.43 0.95 21.05
C THR A 410 21.94 1.28 21.02
N LEU A 411 21.20 1.00 22.10
CA LEU A 411 19.78 1.39 22.19
C LEU A 411 19.59 2.92 22.15
N ALA A 412 20.50 3.70 22.70
CA ALA A 412 20.48 5.16 22.60
C ALA A 412 20.60 5.66 21.15
N ALA A 413 21.36 4.97 20.29
CA ALA A 413 21.46 5.31 18.86
C ALA A 413 20.14 5.04 18.13
N VAL A 414 19.48 3.91 18.44
CA VAL A 414 18.17 3.54 17.88
C VAL A 414 17.11 4.55 18.30
N LEU A 415 17.09 4.96 19.57
CA LEU A 415 16.15 5.96 20.06
C LEU A 415 16.35 7.32 19.35
N ARG A 416 17.60 7.73 19.13
CA ARG A 416 17.90 8.93 18.32
C ARG A 416 17.43 8.78 16.88
N GLN A 417 17.59 7.62 16.24
CA GLN A 417 17.03 7.35 14.91
C GLN A 417 15.54 7.57 14.86
N ILE A 418 14.79 6.97 15.77
CA ILE A 418 13.33 7.08 15.76
C ILE A 418 12.90 8.53 16.02
N ARG A 419 13.58 9.23 16.93
CA ARG A 419 13.33 10.65 17.20
C ARG A 419 13.54 11.51 15.95
N ASP A 420 14.68 11.34 15.29
CA ASP A 420 15.07 12.12 14.12
C ASP A 420 14.16 11.81 12.93
N ASN A 421 13.79 10.54 12.72
CA ASN A 421 12.81 10.12 11.72
C ASN A 421 11.45 10.81 11.88
N LYS A 422 11.03 11.00 13.14
CA LYS A 422 9.79 11.69 13.50
C LYS A 422 9.92 13.21 13.51
N ALA A 423 11.12 13.76 13.30
CA ALA A 423 11.45 15.17 13.46
C ALA A 423 10.94 15.73 14.80
N ALA A 424 11.03 14.93 15.86
CA ALA A 424 10.47 15.26 17.18
C ALA A 424 11.54 15.86 18.10
N GLU A 425 11.20 16.92 18.85
CA GLU A 425 12.10 17.48 19.88
C GLU A 425 12.27 16.53 21.07
N ARG A 426 11.21 15.78 21.41
CA ARG A 426 11.20 14.73 22.43
C ARG A 426 10.53 13.47 21.87
N LEU A 427 11.10 12.32 22.17
CA LEU A 427 10.53 11.03 21.74
C LEU A 427 9.80 10.35 22.90
N ARG A 428 8.56 9.93 22.69
CA ARG A 428 7.88 8.95 23.56
C ARG A 428 7.78 7.63 22.81
N THR A 429 8.28 6.55 23.40
CA THR A 429 8.27 5.22 22.78
C THR A 429 8.33 4.10 23.83
N THR A 430 7.95 2.89 23.42
CA THR A 430 8.03 1.68 24.23
C THR A 430 9.04 0.70 23.60
N VAL A 431 9.87 0.10 24.45
CA VAL A 431 10.79 -0.99 24.10
C VAL A 431 10.22 -2.28 24.68
N GLY A 432 9.80 -3.19 23.81
CA GLY A 432 9.48 -4.56 24.20
C GLY A 432 10.75 -5.34 24.48
N VAL A 433 10.86 -5.98 25.65
CA VAL A 433 12.08 -6.69 26.07
C VAL A 433 11.80 -8.14 26.45
N ASP A 434 12.66 -9.04 25.96
CA ASP A 434 12.75 -10.43 26.40
C ASP A 434 14.22 -10.84 26.57
N GLY A 435 14.45 -12.04 27.12
CA GLY A 435 15.76 -12.64 27.33
C GLY A 435 16.05 -12.96 28.80
N SER A 436 16.72 -14.09 29.01
CA SER A 436 17.01 -14.63 30.34
C SER A 436 17.87 -13.71 31.20
N VAL A 437 18.85 -13.00 30.63
CA VAL A 437 19.71 -12.07 31.37
C VAL A 437 18.90 -10.89 31.87
N TYR A 438 18.11 -10.27 31.00
CA TYR A 438 17.27 -9.14 31.40
C TYR A 438 16.21 -9.53 32.44
N LYS A 439 15.61 -10.72 32.31
CA LYS A 439 14.56 -11.21 33.20
C LYS A 439 15.06 -11.66 34.57
N ASN A 440 16.20 -12.36 34.61
CA ASN A 440 16.64 -13.07 35.82
C ASN A 440 17.75 -12.35 36.58
N HIS A 441 18.56 -11.51 35.93
CA HIS A 441 19.66 -10.82 36.61
C HIS A 441 19.12 -9.66 37.47
N PRO A 442 19.41 -9.62 38.79
CA PRO A 442 18.73 -8.71 39.73
C PRO A 442 18.96 -7.22 39.43
N GLN A 443 20.10 -6.89 38.82
CA GLN A 443 20.51 -5.49 38.61
C GLN A 443 20.53 -5.05 37.13
N PHE A 444 20.39 -5.98 36.18
CA PHE A 444 20.71 -5.68 34.77
C PHE A 444 19.72 -4.69 34.17
N ALA A 445 18.42 -4.97 34.28
CA ALA A 445 17.35 -4.09 33.79
C ALA A 445 17.45 -2.69 34.40
N ARG A 446 17.67 -2.60 35.72
CA ARG A 446 17.81 -1.32 36.43
C ARG A 446 19.00 -0.51 35.90
N ARG A 447 20.16 -1.13 35.70
CA ARG A 447 21.38 -0.48 35.19
C ARG A 447 21.20 -0.03 33.73
N LEU A 448 20.65 -0.90 32.89
CA LEU A 448 20.31 -0.60 31.48
C LEU A 448 19.39 0.62 31.41
N HIS A 449 18.24 0.60 32.10
CA HIS A 449 17.27 1.70 32.06
C HIS A 449 17.86 3.01 32.56
N LYS A 450 18.64 2.95 33.64
CA LYS A 450 19.30 4.14 34.20
C LYS A 450 20.28 4.74 33.19
N MET A 451 21.06 3.91 32.49
CA MET A 451 22.04 4.39 31.52
C MET A 451 21.37 4.93 30.26
N VAL A 452 20.34 4.27 29.73
CA VAL A 452 19.55 4.77 28.58
C VAL A 452 19.02 6.17 28.87
N ARG A 453 18.37 6.38 30.03
CA ARG A 453 17.84 7.70 30.40
C ARG A 453 18.92 8.78 30.55
N ARG A 454 20.16 8.41 30.85
CA ARG A 454 21.29 9.35 30.90
C ARG A 454 21.79 9.72 29.50
N LEU A 455 21.95 8.72 28.63
CA LEU A 455 22.48 8.92 27.27
C LEU A 455 21.50 9.63 26.31
N VAL A 456 20.19 9.53 26.57
CA VAL A 456 19.13 10.17 25.77
C VAL A 456 18.06 10.81 26.67
N PRO A 457 18.37 11.95 27.33
CA PRO A 457 17.48 12.60 28.31
C PRO A 457 16.21 13.21 27.69
N ASP A 458 16.19 13.34 26.37
CA ASP A 458 15.09 13.83 25.54
C ASP A 458 14.13 12.72 25.07
N CYS A 459 14.39 11.46 25.46
CA CYS A 459 13.55 10.30 25.16
C CYS A 459 12.84 9.77 26.42
N ASP A 460 11.52 9.82 26.43
CA ASP A 460 10.65 9.23 27.44
C ASP A 460 10.36 7.76 27.09
N VAL A 461 11.22 6.86 27.59
CA VAL A 461 11.21 5.43 27.23
C VAL A 461 10.51 4.57 28.28
N ARG A 462 9.51 3.81 27.84
CA ARG A 462 8.90 2.72 28.64
C ARG A 462 9.52 1.38 28.23
N PHE A 463 9.94 0.59 29.21
CA PHE A 463 10.36 -0.80 28.97
C PHE A 463 9.22 -1.74 29.36
N LEU A 464 8.73 -2.52 28.40
CA LEU A 464 7.65 -3.48 28.61
C LEU A 464 8.22 -4.90 28.46
N ARG A 465 8.01 -5.74 29.48
CA ARG A 465 8.49 -7.12 29.46
C ARG A 465 7.51 -7.98 28.67
N SER A 466 8.02 -8.80 27.75
CA SER A 466 7.22 -9.85 27.11
C SER A 466 7.08 -11.03 28.06
N GLU A 467 5.88 -11.27 28.59
CA GLU A 467 5.60 -12.41 29.48
C GLU A 467 5.55 -13.72 28.68
N ASP A 468 4.80 -13.70 27.57
CA ASP A 468 4.48 -14.90 26.75
C ASP A 468 5.54 -15.19 25.67
N GLY A 469 6.57 -14.36 25.57
CA GLY A 469 7.69 -14.49 24.63
C GLY A 469 7.37 -14.11 23.19
N SER A 470 8.30 -14.41 22.29
CA SER A 470 8.24 -14.14 20.85
C SER A 470 7.15 -14.94 20.12
N GLY A 471 6.70 -16.08 20.68
CA GLY A 471 5.64 -16.92 20.11
C GLY A 471 4.29 -16.20 19.92
N LYS A 472 3.87 -15.37 20.89
CA LYS A 472 2.68 -14.51 20.74
C LYS A 472 2.86 -13.53 19.57
N GLY A 473 4.06 -12.98 19.41
CA GLY A 473 4.40 -12.05 18.34
C GLY A 473 4.37 -12.67 16.95
N ALA A 474 4.88 -13.91 16.81
CA ALA A 474 4.77 -14.66 15.56
C ALA A 474 3.32 -14.91 15.17
N ALA A 475 2.46 -15.27 16.14
CA ALA A 475 1.03 -15.38 15.89
C ALA A 475 0.40 -14.03 15.49
N MET A 476 0.79 -12.91 16.11
CA MET A 476 0.29 -11.59 15.71
C MET A 476 0.72 -11.19 14.30
N VAL A 477 1.98 -11.44 13.91
CA VAL A 477 2.46 -11.19 12.53
C VAL A 477 1.69 -12.05 11.53
N THR A 478 1.48 -13.33 11.87
CA THR A 478 0.67 -14.28 11.10
C THR A 478 -0.76 -13.77 10.93
N ALA A 479 -1.37 -13.25 11.99
CA ALA A 479 -2.71 -12.69 11.96
C ALA A 479 -2.80 -11.44 11.07
N VAL A 480 -1.81 -10.54 11.13
CA VAL A 480 -1.71 -9.37 10.26
C VAL A 480 -1.57 -9.78 8.79
N ALA A 481 -0.68 -10.73 8.49
CA ALA A 481 -0.46 -11.23 7.13
C ALA A 481 -1.73 -11.87 6.56
N TYR A 482 -2.37 -12.73 7.35
CA TYR A 482 -3.62 -13.40 6.97
C TYR A 482 -4.76 -12.41 6.75
N ARG A 483 -4.89 -11.39 7.62
CA ARG A 483 -5.83 -10.28 7.43
C ARG A 483 -5.62 -9.57 6.09
N LEU A 484 -4.38 -9.18 5.79
CA LEU A 484 -4.06 -8.46 4.54
C LEU A 484 -4.38 -9.30 3.29
N ALA A 485 -4.09 -10.61 3.33
CA ALA A 485 -4.44 -11.54 2.26
C ALA A 485 -5.96 -11.63 2.04
N ASN A 486 -6.73 -11.77 3.12
CA ASN A 486 -8.20 -11.81 3.04
C ASN A 486 -8.79 -10.50 2.53
N GLN A 487 -8.27 -9.36 3.00
CA GLN A 487 -8.68 -8.05 2.50
C GLN A 487 -8.38 -7.91 1.00
N HIS A 488 -7.22 -8.39 0.54
CA HIS A 488 -6.89 -8.41 -0.89
C HIS A 488 -7.85 -9.30 -1.70
N ALA A 489 -8.14 -10.51 -1.23
CA ALA A 489 -9.08 -11.41 -1.88
C ALA A 489 -10.49 -10.80 -1.99
N GLU A 490 -10.98 -10.16 -0.93
CA GLU A 490 -12.28 -9.48 -0.95
C GLU A 490 -12.29 -8.27 -1.91
N ARG A 491 -11.21 -7.48 -1.96
CA ARG A 491 -11.06 -6.39 -2.95
C ARG A 491 -11.14 -6.93 -4.38
N GLN A 492 -10.39 -7.99 -4.70
CA GLN A 492 -10.43 -8.59 -6.04
C GLN A 492 -11.82 -9.15 -6.36
N ARG A 493 -12.48 -9.83 -5.42
CA ARG A 493 -13.86 -10.33 -5.60
C ARG A 493 -14.85 -9.23 -5.97
N ILE A 494 -14.69 -8.02 -5.41
CA ILE A 494 -15.54 -6.87 -5.73
C ILE A 494 -15.18 -6.31 -7.12
N LEU A 495 -13.88 -6.16 -7.43
CA LEU A 495 -13.41 -5.63 -8.72
C LEU A 495 -13.69 -6.58 -9.89
N ASP A 496 -13.66 -7.89 -9.67
CA ASP A 496 -13.94 -8.90 -10.70
C ASP A 496 -15.37 -8.79 -11.25
N LYS A 497 -16.32 -8.27 -10.46
CA LYS A 497 -17.68 -7.98 -10.96
C LYS A 497 -17.71 -6.89 -12.04
N LEU A 498 -16.69 -6.03 -12.09
CA LEU A 498 -16.53 -4.98 -13.09
C LEU A 498 -15.65 -5.43 -14.27
N ARG A 499 -15.05 -6.62 -14.22
CA ARG A 499 -14.21 -7.14 -15.30
C ARG A 499 -15.09 -7.95 -16.27
N LEU A 500 -14.98 -7.64 -17.57
CA LEU A 500 -15.72 -8.33 -18.62
C LEU A 500 -14.81 -9.35 -19.32
N SER A 501 -15.30 -10.57 -19.51
CA SER A 501 -14.65 -11.58 -20.33
C SER A 501 -14.83 -11.28 -21.82
N HIS A 502 -14.00 -11.89 -22.67
CA HIS A 502 -14.12 -11.78 -24.12
C HIS A 502 -15.51 -12.23 -24.62
N ASP A 503 -16.03 -13.33 -24.08
CA ASP A 503 -17.37 -13.84 -24.44
C ASP A 503 -18.49 -12.88 -24.04
N GLN A 504 -18.38 -12.25 -22.87
CA GLN A 504 -19.32 -11.22 -22.44
C GLN A 504 -19.32 -10.02 -23.40
N LEU A 505 -18.15 -9.60 -23.89
CA LEU A 505 -18.03 -8.51 -24.85
C LEU A 505 -18.60 -8.87 -26.24
N LEU A 506 -18.43 -10.11 -26.70
CA LEU A 506 -19.08 -10.62 -27.91
C LEU A 506 -20.61 -10.61 -27.78
N GLU A 507 -21.13 -10.96 -26.61
CA GLU A 507 -22.57 -10.90 -26.33
C GLU A 507 -23.11 -9.47 -26.32
N VAL A 508 -22.38 -8.52 -25.71
CA VAL A 508 -22.73 -7.08 -25.77
C VAL A 508 -22.78 -6.59 -27.21
N LYS A 509 -21.77 -6.94 -28.02
CA LYS A 509 -21.74 -6.62 -29.46
C LYS A 509 -22.95 -7.21 -30.19
N ARG A 510 -23.30 -8.47 -29.93
CA ARG A 510 -24.45 -9.16 -30.54
C ARG A 510 -25.76 -8.47 -30.19
N ARG A 511 -25.99 -8.17 -28.91
CA ARG A 511 -27.19 -7.46 -28.42
C ARG A 511 -27.28 -6.03 -28.97
N MET A 512 -26.15 -5.34 -29.13
CA MET A 512 -26.12 -4.03 -29.79
C MET A 512 -26.57 -4.13 -31.24
N ALA A 513 -26.07 -5.11 -32.01
CA ALA A 513 -26.50 -5.32 -33.39
C ALA A 513 -28.02 -5.58 -33.50
N GLU A 514 -28.59 -6.40 -32.62
CA GLU A 514 -30.05 -6.61 -32.57
C GLU A 514 -30.82 -5.34 -32.22
N ALA A 515 -30.29 -4.51 -31.31
CA ALA A 515 -30.90 -3.23 -30.97
C ALA A 515 -30.87 -2.26 -32.16
N MET A 516 -29.81 -2.26 -32.96
CA MET A 516 -29.71 -1.47 -34.20
C MET A 516 -30.77 -1.89 -35.22
N GLU A 517 -30.95 -3.19 -35.49
CA GLU A 517 -31.98 -3.65 -36.43
C GLU A 517 -33.39 -3.25 -35.97
N ARG A 518 -33.68 -3.40 -34.68
CA ARG A 518 -34.98 -3.00 -34.10
C ARG A 518 -35.23 -1.49 -34.23
N GLY A 519 -34.19 -0.67 -34.11
CA GLY A 519 -34.29 0.77 -34.24
C GLY A 519 -34.52 1.24 -35.67
N LEU A 520 -33.96 0.52 -36.66
CA LEU A 520 -34.11 0.84 -38.08
C LEU A 520 -35.45 0.38 -38.66
N SER A 521 -36.01 -0.72 -38.17
CA SER A 521 -37.28 -1.26 -38.68
C SER A 521 -38.50 -0.45 -38.21
N ARG A 522 -39.40 -0.16 -39.16
CA ARG A 522 -40.62 0.61 -38.93
C ARG A 522 -41.55 -0.05 -37.91
N ASP A 523 -41.63 -1.37 -37.90
CA ASP A 523 -42.52 -2.13 -37.03
C ASP A 523 -42.06 -2.13 -35.57
N THR A 524 -40.74 -2.06 -35.33
CA THR A 524 -40.15 -2.17 -33.99
C THR A 524 -39.64 -0.85 -33.41
N HIS A 525 -39.45 0.19 -34.24
CA HIS A 525 -38.83 1.46 -33.86
C HIS A 525 -39.47 2.13 -32.63
N GLY A 526 -40.80 2.10 -32.53
CA GLY A 526 -41.54 2.70 -31.41
C GLY A 526 -41.09 2.17 -30.04
N ASN A 527 -40.77 0.87 -29.97
CA ASN A 527 -40.35 0.18 -28.74
C ASN A 527 -38.83 -0.06 -28.65
N ALA A 528 -38.05 0.36 -29.65
CA ALA A 528 -36.60 0.21 -29.65
C ALA A 528 -35.94 1.16 -28.64
N THR A 529 -34.93 0.65 -27.92
CA THR A 529 -34.08 1.43 -26.99
C THR A 529 -33.08 2.28 -27.75
N VAL A 530 -32.35 1.67 -28.69
CA VAL A 530 -31.47 2.37 -29.64
C VAL A 530 -32.34 2.89 -30.79
N LYS A 531 -32.46 4.21 -30.91
CA LYS A 531 -33.48 4.83 -31.77
C LYS A 531 -33.12 4.89 -33.24
N MET A 532 -31.84 4.89 -33.60
CA MET A 532 -31.41 4.87 -35.01
C MET A 532 -32.07 5.99 -35.84
N LEU A 533 -31.97 7.22 -35.34
CA LEU A 533 -32.63 8.41 -35.86
C LEU A 533 -32.05 8.82 -37.23
N PRO A 534 -32.87 8.96 -38.28
CA PRO A 534 -32.47 9.47 -39.57
C PRO A 534 -31.99 10.93 -39.48
N THR A 535 -30.81 11.25 -40.02
CA THR A 535 -30.24 12.61 -39.94
C THR A 535 -30.46 13.45 -41.20
N TYR A 536 -30.95 12.82 -42.28
CA TYR A 536 -31.07 13.40 -43.63
C TYR A 536 -29.74 13.85 -44.27
N VAL A 537 -28.60 13.54 -43.65
CA VAL A 537 -27.28 13.69 -44.27
C VAL A 537 -27.02 12.47 -45.16
N ARG A 538 -27.12 12.65 -46.48
CA ARG A 538 -27.05 11.53 -47.46
C ARG A 538 -25.67 11.29 -48.09
N SER A 539 -24.70 12.17 -47.84
CA SER A 539 -23.34 12.02 -48.37
C SER A 539 -22.30 12.65 -47.44
N THR A 540 -21.13 12.03 -47.38
CA THR A 540 -19.93 12.62 -46.76
C THR A 540 -19.32 13.70 -47.67
N PRO A 541 -18.42 14.55 -47.16
CA PRO A 541 -17.76 15.55 -47.99
C PRO A 541 -16.96 14.90 -49.12
N ASN A 542 -17.05 15.42 -50.34
CA ASN A 542 -16.33 14.92 -51.51
C ASN A 542 -15.20 15.87 -51.98
N GLY A 543 -15.06 17.02 -51.33
CA GLY A 543 -14.05 18.04 -51.61
C GLY A 543 -14.47 19.12 -52.60
N THR A 544 -15.72 19.12 -53.06
CA THR A 544 -16.29 20.21 -53.87
C THR A 544 -16.95 21.29 -53.01
N GLU A 545 -17.02 21.10 -51.69
CA GLU A 545 -17.60 22.04 -50.75
C GLU A 545 -16.86 23.39 -50.79
N ARG A 546 -17.61 24.49 -50.85
CA ARG A 546 -17.06 25.86 -50.85
C ARG A 546 -18.10 26.85 -50.34
N GLY A 547 -17.65 27.88 -49.64
CA GLY A 547 -18.51 28.95 -49.13
C GLY A 547 -18.09 29.42 -47.75
N ASP A 548 -18.82 30.41 -47.24
CA ASP A 548 -18.70 30.93 -45.88
C ASP A 548 -19.97 30.54 -45.13
N PHE A 549 -19.81 29.89 -43.98
CA PHE A 549 -20.90 29.27 -43.23
C PHE A 549 -20.83 29.68 -41.77
N LEU A 550 -21.99 29.91 -41.17
CA LEU A 550 -22.10 29.96 -39.71
C LEU A 550 -22.35 28.55 -39.17
N ALA A 551 -21.78 28.27 -38.00
CA ALA A 551 -22.13 27.07 -37.25
C ALA A 551 -22.39 27.41 -35.79
N LEU A 552 -23.40 26.78 -35.21
CA LEU A 552 -23.69 26.81 -33.78
C LEU A 552 -23.32 25.47 -33.18
N ASP A 553 -22.77 25.49 -31.98
CA ASP A 553 -22.41 24.27 -31.25
C ASP A 553 -22.97 24.32 -29.83
N LEU A 554 -24.10 23.62 -29.66
CA LEU A 554 -24.80 23.51 -28.38
C LEU A 554 -24.87 22.04 -27.95
N GLY A 555 -24.19 21.71 -26.85
CA GLY A 555 -24.21 20.35 -26.30
C GLY A 555 -23.81 20.22 -24.83
N GLY A 556 -23.42 21.33 -24.19
CA GLY A 556 -23.00 21.44 -22.79
C GLY A 556 -23.07 22.89 -22.33
N THR A 557 -22.36 23.25 -21.25
CA THR A 557 -22.36 24.62 -20.68
C THR A 557 -21.63 25.66 -21.53
N ASN A 558 -20.76 25.21 -22.45
CA ASN A 558 -20.02 26.06 -23.38
C ASN A 558 -20.71 26.01 -24.74
N PHE A 559 -21.42 27.09 -25.07
CA PHE A 559 -21.99 27.31 -26.39
C PHE A 559 -20.95 27.98 -27.29
N ARG A 560 -20.87 27.59 -28.56
CA ARG A 560 -19.95 28.22 -29.51
C ARG A 560 -20.68 28.71 -30.75
N VAL A 561 -20.30 29.89 -31.20
CA VAL A 561 -20.67 30.42 -32.52
C VAL A 561 -19.41 30.43 -33.36
N LEU A 562 -19.49 29.91 -34.58
CA LEU A 562 -18.36 29.75 -35.49
C LEU A 562 -18.66 30.35 -36.86
N LEU A 563 -17.64 30.96 -37.45
CA LEU A 563 -17.55 31.23 -38.88
C LEU A 563 -16.57 30.25 -39.51
N VAL A 564 -17.04 29.47 -40.48
CA VAL A 564 -16.24 28.47 -41.20
C VAL A 564 -16.19 28.83 -42.67
N ARG A 565 -14.98 29.10 -43.17
CA ARG A 565 -14.73 29.42 -44.58
C ARG A 565 -14.10 28.23 -45.26
N VAL A 566 -14.88 27.57 -46.12
CA VAL A 566 -14.44 26.42 -46.90
C VAL A 566 -14.03 26.91 -48.29
N ARG A 567 -12.82 26.54 -48.72
CA ARG A 567 -12.30 26.88 -50.05
C ARG A 567 -11.96 25.61 -50.83
N SER A 568 -12.58 25.46 -51.99
CA SER A 568 -12.31 24.39 -52.96
C SER A 568 -11.25 24.82 -53.99
N GLY A 569 -10.24 24.00 -54.28
CA GLY A 569 -9.19 24.31 -55.27
C GLY A 569 -7.98 23.35 -55.22
N LYS A 570 -6.84 23.71 -55.87
CA LYS A 570 -5.59 22.91 -55.86
C LYS A 570 -5.05 22.64 -54.44
N LYS A 571 -5.39 23.49 -53.47
CA LYS A 571 -5.19 23.26 -52.03
C LYS A 571 -6.54 23.43 -51.34
N ARG A 572 -7.06 22.37 -50.74
CA ARG A 572 -8.24 22.42 -49.86
C ARG A 572 -7.84 23.17 -48.58
N SER A 573 -8.62 24.15 -48.17
CA SER A 573 -8.39 24.86 -46.91
C SER A 573 -9.71 25.18 -46.21
N VAL A 574 -9.72 25.02 -44.89
CA VAL A 574 -10.82 25.42 -44.01
C VAL A 574 -10.25 26.40 -43.01
N GLU A 575 -10.73 27.64 -43.03
CA GLU A 575 -10.42 28.67 -42.04
C GLU A 575 -11.60 28.77 -41.06
N MET A 576 -11.31 28.76 -39.76
CA MET A 576 -12.32 28.78 -38.71
C MET A 576 -12.05 29.90 -37.72
N HIS A 577 -13.09 30.65 -37.39
CA HIS A 577 -13.11 31.60 -36.28
C HIS A 577 -14.25 31.20 -35.35
N ASN A 578 -14.03 31.22 -34.04
CA ASN A 578 -15.08 30.89 -33.08
C ASN A 578 -14.99 31.77 -31.83
N LYS A 579 -16.11 31.90 -31.12
CA LYS A 579 -16.19 32.50 -29.79
C LYS A 579 -17.03 31.61 -28.89
N ILE A 580 -16.56 31.42 -27.66
CA ILE A 580 -17.21 30.59 -26.64
C ILE A 580 -18.04 31.50 -25.73
N TYR A 581 -19.27 31.06 -25.47
CA TYR A 581 -20.23 31.71 -24.61
C TYR A 581 -20.65 30.74 -23.50
N ALA A 582 -20.67 31.22 -22.26
CA ALA A 582 -21.23 30.45 -21.16
C ALA A 582 -22.76 30.52 -21.21
N ILE A 583 -23.43 29.39 -20.95
CA ILE A 583 -24.86 29.37 -20.66
C ILE A 583 -25.03 29.26 -19.15
N PRO A 584 -25.58 30.30 -18.48
CA PRO A 584 -25.91 30.25 -17.06
C PRO A 584 -26.81 29.07 -16.72
N GLN A 585 -26.59 28.46 -15.56
CA GLN A 585 -27.36 27.28 -15.12
C GLN A 585 -28.86 27.57 -14.99
N ASP A 586 -29.22 28.80 -14.58
CA ASP A 586 -30.61 29.23 -14.49
C ASP A 586 -31.29 29.25 -15.87
N LEU A 587 -30.57 29.58 -16.95
CA LEU A 587 -31.11 29.52 -18.33
C LEU A 587 -31.21 28.09 -18.84
N MET A 588 -30.26 27.21 -18.48
CA MET A 588 -30.33 25.78 -18.84
C MET A 588 -31.58 25.09 -18.26
N GLN A 589 -32.12 25.62 -17.15
CA GLN A 589 -33.28 25.09 -16.43
C GLN A 589 -34.50 26.03 -16.49
N GLY A 590 -34.41 27.14 -17.23
CA GLY A 590 -35.43 28.18 -17.34
C GLY A 590 -36.48 27.87 -18.39
N THR A 591 -36.87 28.89 -19.17
CA THR A 591 -37.78 28.72 -20.31
C THR A 591 -37.02 28.59 -21.63
N GLY A 592 -37.65 27.97 -22.62
CA GLY A 592 -37.11 27.88 -23.98
C GLY A 592 -36.87 29.26 -24.59
N ASP A 593 -37.80 30.19 -24.40
CA ASP A 593 -37.64 31.56 -24.90
C ASP A 593 -36.37 32.23 -24.36
N GLU A 594 -36.15 32.19 -23.04
CA GLU A 594 -34.94 32.76 -22.42
C GLU A 594 -33.65 32.10 -22.91
N LEU A 595 -33.66 30.77 -23.10
CA LEU A 595 -32.49 30.04 -23.61
C LEU A 595 -32.17 30.43 -25.05
N PHE A 596 -33.18 30.47 -25.93
CA PHE A 596 -32.97 30.79 -27.34
C PHE A 596 -32.72 32.29 -27.57
N ASP A 597 -33.28 33.19 -26.75
CA ASP A 597 -32.93 34.62 -26.75
C ASP A 597 -31.45 34.83 -26.38
N HIS A 598 -30.95 34.10 -25.37
CA HIS A 598 -29.52 34.13 -25.03
C HIS A 598 -28.64 33.62 -26.18
N ILE A 599 -29.06 32.55 -26.86
CA ILE A 599 -28.36 32.03 -28.05
C ILE A 599 -28.29 33.09 -29.15
N VAL A 600 -29.41 33.77 -29.45
CA VAL A 600 -29.48 34.82 -30.46
C VAL A 600 -28.61 36.02 -30.08
N HIS A 601 -28.61 36.43 -28.81
CA HIS A 601 -27.70 37.47 -28.31
C HIS A 601 -26.23 37.10 -28.52
N CYS A 602 -25.85 35.85 -28.25
CA CYS A 602 -24.48 35.36 -28.50
C CYS A 602 -24.12 35.39 -30.00
N ILE A 603 -25.07 35.07 -30.88
CA ILE A 603 -24.87 35.15 -32.33
C ILE A 603 -24.68 36.60 -32.77
N ALA A 604 -25.50 37.53 -32.28
CA ALA A 604 -25.41 38.96 -32.58
C ALA A 604 -24.03 39.52 -32.21
N ASP A 605 -23.57 39.24 -30.99
CA ASP A 605 -22.26 39.63 -30.49
C ASP A 605 -21.12 39.01 -31.33
N PHE A 606 -21.25 37.74 -31.75
CA PHE A 606 -20.27 37.11 -32.63
C PHE A 606 -20.22 37.76 -34.02
N MET A 607 -21.37 38.08 -34.61
CA MET A 607 -21.45 38.74 -35.91
C MET A 607 -20.85 40.15 -35.87
N GLU A 608 -21.05 40.89 -34.78
CA GLU A 608 -20.40 42.17 -34.54
C GLU A 608 -18.88 42.00 -34.37
N TYR A 609 -18.44 41.04 -33.55
CA TYR A 609 -17.02 40.71 -33.35
C TYR A 609 -16.30 40.39 -34.66
N MET A 610 -16.95 39.67 -35.57
CA MET A 610 -16.39 39.30 -36.88
C MET A 610 -16.54 40.40 -37.95
N GLY A 611 -17.20 41.52 -37.64
CA GLY A 611 -17.44 42.61 -38.59
C GLY A 611 -18.41 42.25 -39.72
N MET A 612 -19.37 41.34 -39.46
CA MET A 612 -20.30 40.80 -40.44
C MET A 612 -21.77 41.16 -40.16
N LYS A 613 -22.00 42.28 -39.45
CA LYS A 613 -23.35 42.76 -39.13
C LYS A 613 -24.15 43.00 -40.43
N GLY A 614 -25.32 42.36 -40.55
CA GLY A 614 -26.18 42.42 -41.73
C GLY A 614 -25.88 41.40 -42.85
N ALA A 615 -24.88 40.53 -42.69
CA ALA A 615 -24.66 39.42 -43.62
C ALA A 615 -25.62 38.26 -43.31
N SER A 616 -26.35 37.77 -44.33
CA SER A 616 -27.12 36.52 -44.23
C SER A 616 -26.26 35.38 -44.74
N LEU A 617 -25.81 34.51 -43.83
CA LEU A 617 -24.97 33.35 -44.13
C LEU A 617 -25.74 32.05 -43.84
N PRO A 618 -25.52 30.99 -44.65
CA PRO A 618 -26.08 29.68 -44.35
C PRO A 618 -25.52 29.15 -43.02
N LEU A 619 -26.42 28.68 -42.16
CA LEU A 619 -26.13 28.26 -40.80
C LEU A 619 -26.39 26.76 -40.61
N GLY A 620 -25.40 26.06 -40.04
CA GLY A 620 -25.56 24.71 -39.49
C GLY A 620 -25.67 24.76 -37.96
N PHE A 621 -26.74 24.19 -37.42
CA PHE A 621 -26.97 24.16 -35.98
C PHE A 621 -26.61 22.79 -35.40
N THR A 622 -25.43 22.65 -34.79
CA THR A 622 -25.14 21.47 -33.98
C THR A 622 -25.94 21.55 -32.69
N PHE A 623 -26.93 20.68 -32.56
CA PHE A 623 -27.78 20.55 -31.40
C PHE A 623 -27.66 19.13 -30.86
N SER A 624 -26.85 18.97 -29.82
CA SER A 624 -26.35 17.67 -29.37
C SER A 624 -27.34 16.99 -28.42
N PHE A 625 -28.60 16.89 -28.81
CA PHE A 625 -29.65 16.22 -28.03
C PHE A 625 -30.47 15.30 -28.94
N PRO A 626 -31.20 14.32 -28.38
CA PRO A 626 -32.05 13.45 -29.17
C PRO A 626 -33.13 14.26 -29.90
N CYS A 627 -33.01 14.33 -31.23
CA CYS A 627 -33.96 15.03 -32.09
C CYS A 627 -34.53 14.07 -33.13
N GLN A 628 -35.86 14.04 -33.24
CA GLN A 628 -36.52 13.45 -34.40
C GLN A 628 -36.46 14.46 -35.55
N GLN A 629 -35.80 14.09 -36.63
CA GLN A 629 -35.74 14.90 -37.85
C GLN A 629 -36.73 14.36 -38.88
N ASN A 630 -37.41 15.26 -39.58
CA ASN A 630 -38.24 14.93 -40.76
C ASN A 630 -37.59 15.44 -42.06
N ARG A 631 -36.63 16.35 -41.93
CA ARG A 631 -35.82 16.96 -42.97
C ARG A 631 -34.54 17.50 -42.33
N LEU A 632 -33.58 17.94 -43.15
CA LEU A 632 -32.28 18.41 -42.65
C LEU A 632 -32.39 19.66 -41.77
N ASP A 633 -33.34 20.56 -42.05
CA ASP A 633 -33.57 21.85 -41.37
C ASP A 633 -34.74 21.81 -40.37
N GLU A 634 -35.08 20.63 -39.85
CA GLU A 634 -36.15 20.44 -38.84
C GLU A 634 -35.69 19.40 -37.81
N GLY A 635 -35.80 19.73 -36.53
CA GLY A 635 -35.37 18.86 -35.44
C GLY A 635 -36.28 19.00 -34.23
N ILE A 636 -37.20 18.06 -34.06
CA ILE A 636 -38.10 18.00 -32.92
C ILE A 636 -37.32 17.43 -31.73
N LEU A 637 -37.09 18.24 -30.69
CA LEU A 637 -36.42 17.78 -29.47
C LEU A 637 -37.29 16.71 -28.79
N LEU A 638 -36.78 15.49 -28.68
CA LEU A 638 -37.51 14.39 -28.03
C LEU A 638 -37.43 14.50 -26.52
N LYS A 639 -36.23 14.75 -26.00
CA LYS A 639 -35.99 14.83 -24.56
C LYS A 639 -34.68 15.51 -24.24
N TRP A 640 -34.66 16.31 -23.19
CA TRP A 640 -33.43 16.87 -22.68
C TRP A 640 -32.52 15.81 -22.04
N THR A 641 -31.22 16.00 -22.22
CA THR A 641 -30.16 15.21 -21.59
C THR A 641 -29.09 16.14 -21.01
N LYS A 642 -28.04 15.60 -20.38
CA LYS A 642 -26.82 16.34 -19.99
C LYS A 642 -27.05 17.59 -19.11
N GLY A 643 -28.13 17.60 -18.32
CA GLY A 643 -28.42 18.64 -17.33
C GLY A 643 -29.29 19.81 -17.81
N PHE A 644 -29.68 19.85 -19.09
CA PHE A 644 -30.68 20.80 -19.60
C PHE A 644 -32.09 20.40 -19.19
N ARG A 645 -32.95 21.39 -18.91
CA ARG A 645 -34.37 21.23 -18.55
C ARG A 645 -35.25 22.41 -18.98
N ALA A 646 -34.81 23.22 -19.95
CA ALA A 646 -35.55 24.39 -20.39
C ALA A 646 -36.98 24.00 -20.84
N THR A 647 -37.98 24.63 -20.23
CA THR A 647 -39.40 24.33 -20.44
C THR A 647 -39.90 24.85 -21.79
N GLY A 648 -40.86 24.17 -22.41
CA GLY A 648 -41.37 24.58 -23.72
C GLY A 648 -40.50 24.19 -24.92
N CYS A 649 -39.40 23.45 -24.72
CA CYS A 649 -38.57 22.95 -25.82
C CYS A 649 -38.89 21.52 -26.26
N GLU A 650 -39.18 20.61 -25.32
CA GLU A 650 -39.47 19.20 -25.65
C GLU A 650 -40.75 19.10 -26.49
N GLY A 651 -40.70 18.34 -27.59
CA GLY A 651 -41.76 18.24 -28.59
C GLY A 651 -41.83 19.41 -29.59
N GLN A 652 -40.97 20.43 -29.46
CA GLN A 652 -40.89 21.55 -30.40
C GLN A 652 -39.72 21.39 -31.38
N ASP A 653 -39.87 21.98 -32.56
CA ASP A 653 -38.78 22.10 -33.53
C ASP A 653 -37.79 23.19 -33.09
N VAL A 654 -36.55 22.80 -32.83
CA VAL A 654 -35.50 23.71 -32.34
C VAL A 654 -35.08 24.75 -33.38
N VAL A 655 -35.29 24.46 -34.67
CA VAL A 655 -35.06 25.44 -35.73
C VAL A 655 -36.12 26.53 -35.70
N THR A 656 -37.39 26.16 -35.47
CA THR A 656 -38.47 27.11 -35.26
C THR A 656 -38.24 27.96 -34.00
N LEU A 657 -37.85 27.35 -32.88
CA LEU A 657 -37.52 28.11 -31.66
C LEU A 657 -36.39 29.12 -31.87
N LEU A 658 -35.35 28.74 -32.62
CA LEU A 658 -34.25 29.63 -32.97
C LEU A 658 -34.74 30.78 -33.89
N LYS A 659 -35.58 30.46 -34.89
CA LYS A 659 -36.16 31.47 -35.78
C LYS A 659 -37.04 32.44 -35.02
N ASP A 660 -37.88 31.97 -34.11
CA ASP A 660 -38.77 32.82 -33.30
C ASP A 660 -37.94 33.78 -32.43
N ALA A 661 -36.86 33.30 -31.82
CA ALA A 661 -35.93 34.15 -31.07
C ALA A 661 -35.23 35.20 -31.96
N ILE A 662 -34.85 34.85 -33.19
CA ILE A 662 -34.28 35.82 -34.15
C ILE A 662 -35.30 36.91 -34.49
N HIS A 663 -36.57 36.52 -34.74
CA HIS A 663 -37.65 37.46 -35.03
C HIS A 663 -37.95 38.39 -33.85
N ARG A 664 -37.83 37.91 -32.60
CA ARG A 664 -38.00 38.75 -31.40
C ARG A 664 -36.93 39.84 -31.27
N HIS A 665 -35.72 39.60 -31.77
CA HIS A 665 -34.60 40.54 -31.67
C HIS A 665 -34.49 41.54 -32.83
N GLU A 666 -35.07 41.28 -34.01
CA GLU A 666 -35.08 42.17 -35.20
C GLU A 666 -33.69 42.74 -35.64
N GLU A 667 -32.57 42.12 -35.25
CA GLU A 667 -31.22 42.65 -35.50
C GLU A 667 -30.52 42.11 -36.77
N PHE A 668 -30.83 40.88 -37.19
CA PHE A 668 -30.22 40.19 -38.34
C PHE A 668 -31.09 39.01 -38.80
N ASP A 669 -30.80 38.47 -39.99
CA ASP A 669 -31.50 37.30 -40.56
C ASP A 669 -30.50 36.16 -40.85
N LEU A 670 -30.94 34.91 -40.70
CA LEU A 670 -30.12 33.71 -40.86
C LEU A 670 -30.85 32.63 -41.67
N ASP A 671 -30.16 32.05 -42.64
CA ASP A 671 -30.61 30.86 -43.36
C ASP A 671 -30.20 29.60 -42.60
N VAL A 672 -31.05 29.09 -41.70
CA VAL A 672 -30.80 27.82 -41.00
C VAL A 672 -31.02 26.66 -41.98
N VAL A 673 -29.93 26.06 -42.44
CA VAL A 673 -29.93 25.02 -43.49
C VAL A 673 -29.95 23.61 -42.92
N ALA A 674 -29.39 23.42 -41.72
CA ALA A 674 -29.28 22.11 -41.11
C ALA A 674 -29.33 22.18 -39.59
N VAL A 675 -29.96 21.18 -38.97
CA VAL A 675 -29.77 20.81 -37.57
C VAL A 675 -29.05 19.47 -37.51
N VAL A 676 -28.03 19.38 -36.66
CA VAL A 676 -27.00 18.33 -36.70
C VAL A 676 -26.70 17.82 -35.30
N ASN A 677 -26.51 16.51 -35.15
CA ASN A 677 -25.99 15.92 -33.91
C ASN A 677 -24.44 15.99 -33.88
N ASP A 678 -23.83 16.17 -32.71
CA ASP A 678 -22.37 16.28 -32.54
C ASP A 678 -21.59 15.07 -33.11
N THR A 679 -22.14 13.85 -32.99
CA THR A 679 -21.56 12.65 -33.59
C THR A 679 -21.46 12.77 -35.11
N VAL A 680 -22.52 13.26 -35.76
CA VAL A 680 -22.62 13.44 -37.21
C VAL A 680 -21.69 14.54 -37.67
N GLY A 681 -21.64 15.66 -36.96
CA GLY A 681 -20.65 16.72 -37.20
C GLY A 681 -19.22 16.18 -37.13
N THR A 682 -18.90 15.41 -36.08
CA THR A 682 -17.58 14.81 -35.90
C THR A 682 -17.21 13.85 -37.04
N MET A 683 -18.14 13.00 -37.48
CA MET A 683 -17.95 12.14 -38.65
C MET A 683 -17.66 12.95 -39.91
N MET A 684 -18.42 14.02 -40.14
CA MET A 684 -18.28 14.86 -41.34
C MET A 684 -16.98 15.67 -41.34
N THR A 685 -16.52 16.13 -40.17
CA THR A 685 -15.22 16.77 -40.01
C THR A 685 -14.08 15.85 -40.40
N CYS A 686 -14.07 14.62 -39.88
CA CYS A 686 -13.06 13.64 -40.22
C CYS A 686 -13.21 13.14 -41.67
N GLY A 687 -14.45 13.02 -42.18
CA GLY A 687 -14.77 12.66 -43.56
C GLY A 687 -14.24 13.65 -44.61
N TYR A 688 -14.06 14.91 -44.23
CA TYR A 688 -13.43 15.90 -45.11
C TYR A 688 -11.93 15.63 -45.34
N GLU A 689 -11.25 15.01 -44.37
CA GLU A 689 -9.83 14.70 -44.42
C GLU A 689 -9.56 13.26 -44.87
N ASP A 690 -10.40 12.32 -44.44
CA ASP A 690 -10.32 10.90 -44.78
C ASP A 690 -11.64 10.41 -45.40
N PRO A 691 -11.67 10.07 -46.71
CA PRO A 691 -12.87 9.60 -47.38
C PRO A 691 -13.38 8.24 -46.88
N TYR A 692 -12.58 7.48 -46.11
CA TYR A 692 -13.02 6.25 -45.46
C TYR A 692 -13.79 6.49 -44.16
N CYS A 693 -13.92 7.75 -43.71
CA CYS A 693 -14.62 8.07 -42.47
C CYS A 693 -16.15 8.03 -42.67
N GLU A 694 -16.76 6.98 -42.13
CA GLU A 694 -18.19 6.71 -42.23
C GLU A 694 -18.84 6.43 -40.87
N VAL A 695 -18.10 6.66 -39.79
CA VAL A 695 -18.55 6.49 -38.41
C VAL A 695 -18.10 7.70 -37.59
N GLY A 696 -19.01 8.24 -36.78
CA GLY A 696 -18.71 9.27 -35.79
C GLY A 696 -18.91 8.72 -34.38
N LEU A 697 -18.00 9.06 -33.47
CA LEU A 697 -18.02 8.61 -32.07
C LEU A 697 -17.80 9.80 -31.13
N ILE A 698 -18.64 9.90 -30.10
CA ILE A 698 -18.46 10.83 -28.99
C ILE A 698 -18.24 10.04 -27.70
N VAL A 699 -17.16 10.35 -26.98
CA VAL A 699 -16.86 9.82 -25.64
C VAL A 699 -16.33 10.96 -24.76
N GLY A 700 -17.25 11.72 -24.18
CA GLY A 700 -16.98 12.90 -23.35
C GLY A 700 -17.88 12.90 -22.11
N THR A 701 -18.64 13.98 -21.91
CA THR A 701 -19.68 14.05 -20.86
C THR A 701 -20.74 12.95 -21.06
N GLY A 702 -21.20 12.76 -22.30
CA GLY A 702 -22.03 11.64 -22.73
C GLY A 702 -21.26 10.70 -23.67
N THR A 703 -21.94 9.68 -24.18
CA THR A 703 -21.42 8.89 -25.30
C THR A 703 -22.51 8.59 -26.32
N ASN A 704 -22.17 8.76 -27.59
CA ASN A 704 -23.05 8.46 -28.71
C ASN A 704 -22.24 8.07 -29.95
N ALA A 705 -22.88 7.44 -30.94
CA ALA A 705 -22.28 7.15 -32.23
C ALA A 705 -23.27 7.38 -33.39
N CYS A 706 -22.70 7.62 -34.57
CA CYS A 706 -23.43 7.66 -35.82
C CYS A 706 -22.66 6.92 -36.91
N TYR A 707 -23.34 6.51 -37.99
CA TYR A 707 -22.68 5.92 -39.15
C TYR A 707 -23.51 6.04 -40.43
N MET A 708 -22.86 5.86 -41.58
CA MET A 708 -23.55 5.80 -42.89
C MET A 708 -24.22 4.43 -43.10
N GLU A 709 -25.55 4.42 -43.10
CA GLU A 709 -26.40 3.27 -43.38
C GLU A 709 -26.91 3.29 -44.84
N GLU A 710 -27.16 2.12 -45.39
CA GLU A 710 -27.77 1.93 -46.71
C GLU A 710 -29.27 2.25 -46.63
N MET A 711 -29.79 3.05 -47.55
CA MET A 711 -31.18 3.52 -47.51
C MET A 711 -32.21 2.39 -47.50
N GLU A 712 -31.92 1.25 -48.13
CA GLU A 712 -32.76 0.06 -48.11
C GLU A 712 -33.03 -0.49 -46.69
N ASN A 713 -32.13 -0.21 -45.73
CA ASN A 713 -32.29 -0.63 -44.34
C ASN A 713 -33.02 0.43 -43.49
N VAL A 714 -33.20 1.65 -43.99
CA VAL A 714 -33.80 2.77 -43.23
C VAL A 714 -35.30 2.83 -43.49
N GLU A 715 -36.05 1.87 -42.94
CA GLU A 715 -37.50 1.74 -43.18
C GLU A 715 -38.32 2.95 -42.71
N LEU A 716 -37.73 3.85 -41.92
CA LEU A 716 -38.33 5.08 -41.39
C LEU A 716 -38.41 6.21 -42.43
N VAL A 717 -37.63 6.16 -43.50
CA VAL A 717 -37.59 7.19 -44.55
C VAL A 717 -37.96 6.56 -45.88
N GLU A 718 -38.77 7.25 -46.68
CA GLU A 718 -39.11 6.77 -48.02
C GLU A 718 -37.92 6.83 -48.98
N GLY A 719 -37.76 5.76 -49.76
CA GLY A 719 -36.74 5.61 -50.81
C GLY A 719 -35.63 4.63 -50.42
N ASN A 720 -35.15 3.85 -51.39
CA ASN A 720 -34.18 2.78 -51.16
C ASN A 720 -32.80 3.09 -51.78
N GLU A 721 -32.64 4.24 -52.44
CA GLU A 721 -31.42 4.58 -53.18
C GLU A 721 -30.45 5.43 -52.35
N GLY A 722 -29.18 5.04 -52.35
CA GLY A 722 -28.10 5.76 -51.69
C GLY A 722 -27.97 5.41 -50.22
N ARG A 723 -27.45 6.36 -49.43
CA ARG A 723 -27.11 6.17 -48.02
C ARG A 723 -27.62 7.31 -47.18
N MET A 724 -27.75 7.08 -45.87
CA MET A 724 -28.08 8.11 -44.90
C MET A 724 -27.28 7.91 -43.62
N CYS A 725 -26.74 9.00 -43.07
CA CYS A 725 -26.16 8.95 -41.74
C CYS A 725 -27.26 8.73 -40.69
N ILE A 726 -27.04 7.78 -39.79
CA ILE A 726 -27.94 7.45 -38.69
C ILE A 726 -27.32 7.89 -37.39
N ASN A 727 -28.04 8.71 -36.62
CA ASN A 727 -27.72 8.99 -35.23
C ASN A 727 -28.29 7.86 -34.35
N MET A 728 -27.42 7.06 -33.74
CA MET A 728 -27.88 5.86 -33.03
C MET A 728 -28.66 6.17 -31.75
N GLU A 729 -28.29 7.26 -31.05
CA GLU A 729 -28.68 7.52 -29.66
C GLU A 729 -28.41 6.29 -28.78
N TRP A 730 -27.21 5.70 -28.94
CA TRP A 730 -26.88 4.39 -28.37
C TRP A 730 -26.80 4.37 -26.84
N GLY A 731 -26.84 5.54 -26.20
CA GLY A 731 -26.68 5.68 -24.76
C GLY A 731 -27.81 5.01 -24.00
N ALA A 732 -28.99 4.94 -24.61
CA ALA A 732 -30.20 4.28 -24.12
C ALA A 732 -30.16 2.74 -24.24
N PHE A 733 -29.13 2.15 -24.85
CA PHE A 733 -28.98 0.71 -24.89
C PHE A 733 -28.97 0.14 -23.45
N GLY A 734 -29.76 -0.90 -23.20
CA GLY A 734 -29.95 -1.47 -21.86
C GLY A 734 -31.11 -0.87 -21.05
N ASP A 735 -31.77 0.20 -21.51
CA ASP A 735 -32.92 0.80 -20.82
C ASP A 735 -34.12 -0.15 -20.65
N HIS A 736 -34.22 -1.20 -21.48
CA HIS A 736 -35.24 -2.26 -21.35
C HIS A 736 -34.68 -3.54 -20.72
N GLY A 737 -33.50 -3.46 -20.09
CA GLY A 737 -32.86 -4.57 -19.40
C GLY A 737 -31.93 -5.42 -20.26
N GLU A 738 -31.62 -5.01 -21.50
CA GLU A 738 -30.72 -5.76 -22.39
C GLU A 738 -29.31 -5.93 -21.81
N LEU A 739 -28.93 -5.11 -20.83
CA LEU A 739 -27.61 -5.12 -20.20
C LEU A 739 -27.63 -5.49 -18.70
N ASN A 740 -28.77 -5.92 -18.16
CA ASN A 740 -28.89 -6.20 -16.71
C ASN A 740 -27.85 -7.21 -16.20
N ASP A 741 -27.45 -8.18 -17.01
CA ASP A 741 -26.46 -9.20 -16.66
C ASP A 741 -25.03 -8.63 -16.54
N PHE A 742 -24.78 -7.44 -17.09
CA PHE A 742 -23.49 -6.74 -17.09
C PHE A 742 -23.47 -5.53 -16.13
N CYS A 743 -24.65 -5.11 -15.66
CA CYS A 743 -24.78 -4.06 -14.65
C CYS A 743 -24.41 -4.60 -13.27
N THR A 744 -23.59 -3.83 -12.55
CA THR A 744 -23.23 -4.14 -11.16
C THR A 744 -24.13 -3.36 -10.19
N THR A 745 -24.04 -3.72 -8.91
CA THR A 745 -24.65 -2.93 -7.83
C THR A 745 -24.19 -1.47 -7.82
N PHE A 746 -22.97 -1.20 -8.31
CA PHE A 746 -22.44 0.16 -8.42
C PHE A 746 -23.12 0.93 -9.55
N ASP A 747 -23.39 0.28 -10.69
CA ASP A 747 -24.08 0.89 -11.83
C ASP A 747 -25.53 1.24 -11.47
N HIS A 748 -26.24 0.32 -10.80
CA HIS A 748 -27.59 0.60 -10.27
C HIS A 748 -27.60 1.76 -9.28
N ALA A 749 -26.62 1.83 -8.36
CA ALA A 749 -26.52 2.94 -7.42
C ALA A 749 -26.24 4.30 -8.11
N VAL A 750 -25.51 4.31 -9.23
CA VAL A 750 -25.32 5.50 -10.06
C VAL A 750 -26.62 5.86 -10.78
N ASP A 751 -27.32 4.89 -11.37
CA ASP A 751 -28.55 5.10 -12.11
C ASP A 751 -29.70 5.64 -11.24
N GLU A 752 -30.01 4.98 -10.12
CA GLU A 752 -31.07 5.36 -9.18
C GLU A 752 -30.94 6.81 -8.68
N ARG A 753 -29.70 7.29 -8.60
CA ARG A 753 -29.35 8.60 -8.05
C ARG A 753 -29.07 9.65 -9.12
N SER A 754 -29.13 9.27 -10.40
CA SER A 754 -28.93 10.16 -11.54
C SER A 754 -30.12 11.09 -11.76
N ALA A 755 -29.95 12.06 -12.67
CA ALA A 755 -31.04 12.96 -13.06
C ALA A 755 -32.13 12.28 -13.93
N ASN A 756 -31.85 11.08 -14.42
CA ASN A 756 -32.67 10.29 -15.35
C ASN A 756 -32.62 8.78 -15.00
N PRO A 757 -33.16 8.35 -13.84
CA PRO A 757 -33.16 6.94 -13.45
C PRO A 757 -33.84 6.03 -14.47
N GLY A 758 -33.29 4.84 -14.69
CA GLY A 758 -33.82 3.87 -15.66
C GLY A 758 -33.54 4.23 -17.13
N LYS A 759 -32.78 5.31 -17.39
CA LYS A 759 -32.47 5.79 -18.74
C LYS A 759 -30.98 5.94 -18.97
N GLN A 760 -30.55 5.86 -20.21
CA GLN A 760 -29.14 6.00 -20.60
C GLN A 760 -28.22 4.98 -19.90
N GLN A 761 -28.68 3.74 -19.73
CA GLN A 761 -27.95 2.71 -18.96
C GLN A 761 -26.54 2.45 -19.52
N TYR A 762 -26.41 2.30 -20.85
CA TYR A 762 -25.12 2.07 -21.50
C TYR A 762 -24.19 3.29 -21.41
N GLU A 763 -24.72 4.50 -21.57
CA GLU A 763 -23.94 5.73 -21.39
C GLU A 763 -23.37 5.84 -19.98
N LYS A 764 -24.15 5.48 -18.96
CA LYS A 764 -23.75 5.51 -17.54
C LYS A 764 -22.58 4.59 -17.20
N MET A 765 -22.35 3.56 -18.00
CA MET A 765 -21.20 2.67 -17.85
C MET A 765 -19.95 3.13 -18.61
N ILE A 766 -20.04 4.19 -19.42
CA ILE A 766 -18.98 4.60 -20.36
C ILE A 766 -18.53 6.05 -20.17
N SER A 767 -19.46 6.99 -20.02
CA SER A 767 -19.15 8.41 -20.20
C SER A 767 -18.51 9.07 -18.98
N GLY A 768 -17.77 10.14 -19.23
CA GLY A 768 -17.02 10.89 -18.22
C GLY A 768 -17.87 11.50 -17.11
N MET A 769 -19.17 11.71 -17.34
CA MET A 769 -20.11 12.18 -16.31
C MET A 769 -20.37 11.13 -15.22
N TYR A 770 -20.26 9.84 -15.54
CA TYR A 770 -20.70 8.76 -14.65
C TYR A 770 -19.56 7.87 -14.14
N LEU A 771 -18.44 7.73 -14.87
CA LEU A 771 -17.31 6.89 -14.43
C LEU A 771 -16.80 7.26 -13.03
N GLY A 772 -16.72 8.56 -12.74
CA GLY A 772 -16.33 9.06 -11.43
C GLY A 772 -17.26 8.62 -10.30
N GLU A 773 -18.56 8.52 -10.57
CA GLU A 773 -19.55 8.06 -9.61
C GLU A 773 -19.50 6.53 -9.42
N VAL A 774 -19.20 5.75 -10.47
CA VAL A 774 -18.94 4.31 -10.32
C VAL A 774 -17.73 4.10 -9.41
N VAL A 775 -16.61 4.78 -9.68
CA VAL A 775 -15.41 4.77 -8.83
C VAL A 775 -15.78 5.16 -7.39
N ARG A 776 -16.47 6.28 -7.20
CA ARG A 776 -16.86 6.76 -5.86
C ARG A 776 -17.68 5.73 -5.08
N ASN A 777 -18.63 5.05 -5.72
CA ASN A 777 -19.44 4.02 -5.05
C ASN A 777 -18.63 2.75 -4.72
N VAL A 778 -17.64 2.35 -5.54
CA VAL A 778 -16.70 1.28 -5.19
C VAL A 778 -15.85 1.66 -3.99
N LEU A 779 -15.32 2.89 -3.96
CA LEU A 779 -14.53 3.39 -2.83
C LEU A 779 -15.36 3.49 -1.53
N LEU A 780 -16.64 3.84 -1.63
CA LEU A 780 -17.57 3.80 -0.49
C LEU A 780 -17.76 2.38 0.05
N ASP A 781 -17.92 1.37 -0.81
CA ASP A 781 -18.04 -0.04 -0.39
C ASP A 781 -16.73 -0.58 0.21
N PHE A 782 -15.59 -0.24 -0.38
CA PHE A 782 -14.29 -0.59 0.20
C PHE A 782 -14.10 0.02 1.58
N THR A 783 -14.46 1.29 1.72
CA THR A 783 -14.33 2.00 3.01
C THR A 783 -15.31 1.44 4.03
N SER A 784 -16.57 1.15 3.69
CA SER A 784 -17.53 0.59 4.64
C SER A 784 -17.12 -0.80 5.14
N LYS A 785 -16.41 -1.57 4.32
CA LYS A 785 -15.85 -2.90 4.65
C LYS A 785 -14.47 -2.83 5.33
N GLY A 786 -13.93 -1.64 5.60
CA GLY A 786 -12.60 -1.49 6.20
C GLY A 786 -11.43 -1.85 5.29
N LEU A 787 -11.65 -1.95 3.97
CA LEU A 787 -10.66 -2.31 2.96
C LEU A 787 -9.86 -1.10 2.44
N LEU A 788 -10.31 0.12 2.74
CA LEU A 788 -9.75 1.39 2.31
C LEU A 788 -9.97 2.47 3.38
N PHE A 789 -9.08 3.46 3.44
CA PHE A 789 -9.15 4.63 4.32
C PHE A 789 -9.39 4.28 5.81
N ARG A 790 -8.87 3.13 6.25
CA ARG A 790 -9.03 2.59 7.61
C ARG A 790 -10.50 2.48 8.06
N GLY A 791 -11.41 2.26 7.12
CA GLY A 791 -12.83 2.16 7.41
C GLY A 791 -13.56 3.50 7.66
N ARG A 792 -12.87 4.64 7.49
CA ARG A 792 -13.42 5.95 7.85
C ARG A 792 -14.02 6.66 6.64
N LEU A 793 -15.35 6.69 6.59
CA LEU A 793 -16.10 7.43 5.58
C LEU A 793 -15.99 8.94 5.82
N SER A 794 -15.32 9.66 4.93
CA SER A 794 -15.25 11.13 4.95
C SER A 794 -16.48 11.76 4.28
N GLU A 795 -16.87 12.96 4.70
CA GLU A 795 -17.93 13.73 4.03
C GLU A 795 -17.58 14.07 2.57
N ARG A 796 -16.28 14.25 2.29
CA ARG A 796 -15.78 14.43 0.92
C ARG A 796 -16.09 13.21 0.05
N LEU A 797 -15.82 11.99 0.51
CA LEU A 797 -16.11 10.77 -0.26
C LEU A 797 -17.63 10.56 -0.53
N LYS A 798 -18.49 11.09 0.34
CA LYS A 798 -19.95 11.09 0.14
C LYS A 798 -20.42 12.13 -0.89
N THR A 799 -19.58 13.12 -1.22
CA THR A 799 -19.91 14.20 -2.15
C THR A 799 -19.94 13.67 -3.58
N ARG A 800 -21.09 13.77 -4.26
CA ARG A 800 -21.24 13.34 -5.67
C ARG A 800 -20.45 14.25 -6.60
N GLY A 801 -19.93 13.68 -7.69
CA GLY A 801 -19.16 14.39 -8.71
C GLY A 801 -17.73 14.73 -8.30
N ILE A 802 -17.25 14.27 -7.14
CA ILE A 802 -15.90 14.59 -6.65
C ILE A 802 -14.78 14.02 -7.54
N PHE A 803 -15.04 12.94 -8.27
CA PHE A 803 -14.10 12.33 -9.22
C PHE A 803 -14.43 12.72 -10.66
N GLU A 804 -14.19 13.99 -11.01
CA GLU A 804 -14.32 14.44 -12.41
C GLU A 804 -13.37 13.67 -13.35
N THR A 805 -13.71 13.60 -14.65
CA THR A 805 -12.90 12.94 -15.69
C THR A 805 -11.43 13.38 -15.69
N LYS A 806 -11.17 14.65 -15.39
CA LYS A 806 -9.84 15.23 -15.19
C LYS A 806 -9.05 14.46 -14.14
N PHE A 807 -9.65 14.20 -12.97
CA PHE A 807 -8.97 13.56 -11.86
C PHE A 807 -8.75 12.07 -12.12
N LEU A 808 -9.72 11.39 -12.76
CA LEU A 808 -9.53 10.00 -13.20
C LEU A 808 -8.34 9.89 -14.16
N SER A 809 -8.29 10.76 -15.17
CA SER A 809 -7.20 10.80 -16.16
C SER A 809 -5.84 11.10 -15.52
N GLN A 810 -5.81 11.99 -14.51
CA GLN A 810 -4.59 12.28 -13.76
C GLN A 810 -4.16 11.08 -12.92
N ILE A 811 -5.05 10.49 -12.12
CA ILE A 811 -4.75 9.33 -11.24
C ILE A 811 -4.15 8.16 -12.02
N GLU A 812 -4.63 7.91 -13.24
CA GLU A 812 -4.18 6.81 -14.09
C GLU A 812 -2.95 7.10 -14.95
N SER A 813 -2.42 8.32 -14.92
CA SER A 813 -1.25 8.70 -15.73
C SER A 813 -0.02 7.87 -15.35
N ASP A 814 0.64 7.27 -16.35
CA ASP A 814 1.88 6.49 -16.18
C ASP A 814 3.07 7.34 -15.75
N ARG A 815 2.98 8.66 -15.97
CA ARG A 815 4.04 9.62 -15.63
C ARG A 815 3.96 10.12 -14.19
N LEU A 816 2.93 9.73 -13.44
CA LEU A 816 2.78 10.15 -12.04
C LEU A 816 3.37 9.13 -11.09
N ALA A 817 4.24 9.60 -10.20
CA ALA A 817 4.62 8.85 -9.02
C ALA A 817 3.42 8.71 -8.07
N LEU A 818 3.39 7.65 -7.26
CA LEU A 818 2.30 7.41 -6.29
C LEU A 818 2.07 8.60 -5.33
N ARG A 819 3.13 9.34 -4.99
CA ARG A 819 3.05 10.57 -4.19
C ARG A 819 2.18 11.65 -4.84
N GLN A 820 2.15 11.75 -6.17
CA GLN A 820 1.31 12.71 -6.88
C GLN A 820 -0.15 12.26 -6.92
N VAL A 821 -0.41 10.94 -7.05
CA VAL A 821 -1.76 10.38 -6.89
C VAL A 821 -2.30 10.72 -5.50
N ARG A 822 -1.49 10.53 -4.46
CA ARG A 822 -1.83 10.91 -3.09
C ARG A 822 -2.13 12.41 -2.95
N ALA A 823 -1.32 13.27 -3.58
CA ALA A 823 -1.56 14.71 -3.56
C ALA A 823 -2.91 15.09 -4.20
N ILE A 824 -3.31 14.39 -5.28
CA ILE A 824 -4.63 14.57 -5.90
C ILE A 824 -5.73 14.16 -4.91
N LEU A 825 -5.63 13.00 -4.27
CA LEU A 825 -6.62 12.55 -3.28
C LEU A 825 -6.72 13.50 -2.08
N GLN A 826 -5.59 14.01 -1.59
CA GLN A 826 -5.55 15.03 -0.54
C GLN A 826 -6.18 16.34 -0.99
N HIS A 827 -5.96 16.77 -2.24
CA HIS A 827 -6.60 17.94 -2.83
C HIS A 827 -8.13 17.79 -2.93
N LEU A 828 -8.62 16.57 -3.22
CA LEU A 828 -10.04 16.22 -3.15
C LEU A 828 -10.58 16.16 -1.70
N GLY A 829 -9.72 16.37 -0.70
CA GLY A 829 -10.09 16.35 0.72
C GLY A 829 -10.16 14.95 1.33
N LEU A 830 -9.55 13.95 0.68
CA LEU A 830 -9.33 12.60 1.22
C LEU A 830 -7.99 12.57 1.97
N THR A 831 -7.81 13.48 2.94
CA THR A 831 -6.51 13.80 3.55
C THR A 831 -5.87 12.65 4.33
N SER A 832 -6.67 11.67 4.76
CA SER A 832 -6.20 10.46 5.44
C SER A 832 -5.64 9.38 4.49
N SER A 833 -5.60 9.63 3.17
CA SER A 833 -5.09 8.67 2.20
C SER A 833 -3.59 8.38 2.38
N THR A 834 -3.26 7.10 2.46
CA THR A 834 -1.91 6.52 2.40
C THR A 834 -1.50 6.22 0.94
N CYS A 835 -0.24 5.82 0.65
CA CYS A 835 0.04 5.28 -0.71
C CYS A 835 -0.68 3.97 -0.97
N ASP A 836 -0.87 3.10 0.02
CA ASP A 836 -1.67 1.88 -0.17
C ASP A 836 -3.10 2.27 -0.61
N ASP A 837 -3.70 3.27 0.03
CA ASP A 837 -4.99 3.80 -0.43
C ASP A 837 -4.90 4.38 -1.85
N SER A 838 -3.82 5.09 -2.17
CA SER A 838 -3.61 5.65 -3.53
C SER A 838 -3.48 4.57 -4.60
N ILE A 839 -2.79 3.47 -4.30
CA ILE A 839 -2.65 2.29 -5.18
C ILE A 839 -4.04 1.69 -5.41
N LEU A 840 -4.80 1.47 -4.35
CA LEU A 840 -6.15 0.90 -4.42
C LEU A 840 -7.12 1.81 -5.18
N VAL A 841 -7.09 3.12 -4.96
CA VAL A 841 -7.92 4.07 -5.72
C VAL A 841 -7.54 4.05 -7.20
N LYS A 842 -6.24 4.02 -7.52
CA LYS A 842 -5.76 3.91 -8.91
C LYS A 842 -6.24 2.61 -9.55
N GLU A 843 -6.15 1.48 -8.85
CA GLU A 843 -6.63 0.18 -9.34
C GLU A 843 -8.14 0.22 -9.65
N VAL A 844 -8.96 0.80 -8.76
CA VAL A 844 -10.40 0.98 -8.96
C VAL A 844 -10.68 1.82 -10.21
N CYS A 845 -9.99 2.96 -10.37
CA CYS A 845 -10.10 3.80 -11.57
C CYS A 845 -9.81 2.98 -12.83
N THR A 846 -8.69 2.26 -12.85
CA THR A 846 -8.25 1.46 -14.00
C THR A 846 -9.25 0.37 -14.37
N VAL A 847 -9.82 -0.34 -13.38
CA VAL A 847 -10.84 -1.37 -13.64
C VAL A 847 -12.09 -0.74 -14.28
N VAL A 848 -12.57 0.39 -13.75
CA VAL A 848 -13.76 1.08 -14.24
C VAL A 848 -13.54 1.65 -15.65
N ALA A 849 -12.42 2.35 -15.88
CA ALA A 849 -12.09 2.95 -17.16
C ALA A 849 -11.83 1.90 -18.25
N ARG A 850 -11.18 0.78 -17.90
CA ARG A 850 -11.00 -0.35 -18.82
C ARG A 850 -12.34 -0.94 -19.25
N ARG A 851 -13.25 -1.21 -18.30
CA ARG A 851 -14.59 -1.72 -18.62
C ARG A 851 -15.33 -0.76 -19.56
N ALA A 852 -15.28 0.54 -19.29
CA ALA A 852 -15.90 1.57 -20.12
C ALA A 852 -15.38 1.56 -21.56
N ALA A 853 -14.06 1.48 -21.75
CA ALA A 853 -13.44 1.41 -23.08
C ALA A 853 -13.81 0.12 -23.83
N GLN A 854 -13.86 -1.01 -23.11
CA GLN A 854 -14.24 -2.31 -23.68
C GLN A 854 -15.71 -2.35 -24.11
N LEU A 855 -16.62 -1.83 -23.29
CA LEU A 855 -18.03 -1.70 -23.63
C LEU A 855 -18.18 -0.81 -24.88
N CYS A 856 -17.59 0.38 -24.87
CA CYS A 856 -17.60 1.29 -26.03
C CYS A 856 -17.09 0.59 -27.32
N ALA A 857 -16.00 -0.17 -27.21
CA ALA A 857 -15.47 -0.95 -28.32
C ALA A 857 -16.43 -2.05 -28.81
N ALA A 858 -17.14 -2.74 -27.91
CA ALA A 858 -18.15 -3.74 -28.29
C ALA A 858 -19.33 -3.12 -29.07
N GLY A 859 -19.80 -1.95 -28.65
CA GLY A 859 -20.79 -1.19 -29.40
C GLY A 859 -20.28 -0.77 -30.79
N LEU A 860 -19.07 -0.23 -30.86
CA LEU A 860 -18.44 0.17 -32.12
C LEU A 860 -18.15 -1.04 -33.04
N ALA A 861 -17.79 -2.19 -32.47
CA ALA A 861 -17.58 -3.43 -33.20
C ALA A 861 -18.86 -3.89 -33.90
N ALA A 862 -20.03 -3.69 -33.27
CA ALA A 862 -21.32 -3.99 -33.89
C ALA A 862 -21.58 -3.09 -35.11
N VAL A 863 -21.29 -1.80 -34.98
CA VAL A 863 -21.44 -0.81 -36.07
C VAL A 863 -20.58 -1.18 -37.28
N VAL A 864 -19.27 -1.37 -37.09
CA VAL A 864 -18.37 -1.63 -38.24
C VAL A 864 -18.64 -2.97 -38.90
N ASP A 865 -19.02 -4.00 -38.12
CA ASP A 865 -19.41 -5.28 -38.71
C ASP A 865 -20.75 -5.18 -39.44
N LYS A 866 -21.69 -4.36 -38.98
CA LYS A 866 -22.94 -4.11 -39.69
C LYS A 866 -22.67 -3.45 -41.04
N ILE A 867 -21.86 -2.39 -41.09
CA ILE A 867 -21.45 -1.75 -42.36
C ILE A 867 -20.83 -2.78 -43.31
N ARG A 868 -19.91 -3.61 -42.80
CA ARG A 868 -19.25 -4.66 -43.58
C ARG A 868 -20.25 -5.67 -44.14
N LYS A 869 -21.19 -6.14 -43.31
CA LYS A 869 -22.21 -7.13 -43.69
C LYS A 869 -23.24 -6.57 -44.67
N ASN A 870 -23.73 -5.35 -44.44
CA ASN A 870 -24.68 -4.68 -45.33
C ASN A 870 -24.10 -4.59 -46.76
N ARG A 871 -22.80 -4.30 -46.85
CA ARG A 871 -22.08 -4.20 -48.14
C ARG A 871 -21.54 -5.54 -48.65
N GLN A 872 -21.84 -6.64 -47.97
CA GLN A 872 -21.42 -8.00 -48.34
C GLN A 872 -19.90 -8.14 -48.54
N LEU A 873 -19.12 -7.46 -47.69
CA LEU A 873 -17.67 -7.45 -47.75
C LEU A 873 -17.06 -8.52 -46.85
N GLU A 874 -16.03 -9.22 -47.34
CA GLU A 874 -15.20 -10.10 -46.49
C GLU A 874 -14.37 -9.28 -45.50
N HIS A 875 -13.81 -8.16 -45.97
CA HIS A 875 -13.04 -7.21 -45.17
C HIS A 875 -13.51 -5.78 -45.40
N LEU A 876 -13.63 -5.00 -44.31
CA LEU A 876 -13.98 -3.57 -44.38
C LEU A 876 -12.80 -2.73 -43.90
N ARG A 877 -12.42 -1.71 -44.67
CA ARG A 877 -11.58 -0.61 -44.19
C ARG A 877 -12.48 0.60 -43.93
N VAL A 878 -12.43 1.12 -42.71
CA VAL A 878 -13.29 2.25 -42.29
C VAL A 878 -12.56 3.13 -41.28
N THR A 879 -12.85 4.42 -41.32
CA THR A 879 -12.36 5.40 -40.35
C THR A 879 -13.49 5.84 -39.42
N VAL A 880 -13.17 5.98 -38.14
CA VAL A 880 -14.05 6.51 -37.09
C VAL A 880 -13.52 7.87 -36.68
N GLY A 881 -14.29 8.91 -36.93
CA GLY A 881 -14.04 10.25 -36.38
C GLY A 881 -14.46 10.29 -34.92
N VAL A 882 -13.56 10.66 -34.01
CA VAL A 882 -13.84 10.68 -32.56
C VAL A 882 -13.60 12.03 -31.92
N ASP A 883 -14.49 12.43 -31.01
CA ASP A 883 -14.35 13.57 -30.12
C ASP A 883 -14.80 13.21 -28.70
N GLY A 884 -14.48 14.06 -27.72
CA GLY A 884 -14.88 13.93 -26.33
C GLY A 884 -13.71 13.95 -25.35
N THR A 885 -13.91 14.62 -24.22
CA THR A 885 -12.89 14.87 -23.21
C THR A 885 -12.32 13.60 -22.59
N LEU A 886 -13.15 12.58 -22.34
CA LEU A 886 -12.69 11.30 -21.78
C LEU A 886 -11.76 10.58 -22.76
N TYR A 887 -12.13 10.48 -24.05
CA TYR A 887 -11.27 9.87 -25.06
C TYR A 887 -9.94 10.63 -25.24
N LYS A 888 -10.00 11.97 -25.24
CA LYS A 888 -8.84 12.84 -25.48
C LYS A 888 -7.86 12.86 -24.29
N LEU A 889 -8.36 12.88 -23.06
CA LEU A 889 -7.53 13.12 -21.87
C LEU A 889 -7.12 11.84 -21.16
N HIS A 890 -7.91 10.76 -21.26
CA HIS A 890 -7.63 9.55 -20.51
C HIS A 890 -6.45 8.77 -21.10
N PRO A 891 -5.42 8.41 -20.30
CA PRO A 891 -4.17 7.84 -20.81
C PRO A 891 -4.38 6.49 -21.53
N HIS A 892 -5.33 5.68 -21.05
CA HIS A 892 -5.49 4.29 -21.49
C HIS A 892 -6.72 4.02 -22.34
N PHE A 893 -7.70 4.93 -22.37
CA PHE A 893 -9.04 4.62 -22.89
C PHE A 893 -9.00 4.33 -24.39
N SER A 894 -8.33 5.20 -25.16
CA SER A 894 -8.20 5.05 -26.62
C SER A 894 -7.43 3.77 -27.01
N THR A 895 -6.39 3.43 -26.27
CA THR A 895 -5.59 2.21 -26.49
C THR A 895 -6.42 0.95 -26.25
N ILE A 896 -7.11 0.86 -25.12
CA ILE A 896 -7.96 -0.28 -24.77
C ILE A 896 -9.11 -0.42 -25.77
N LEU A 897 -9.75 0.68 -26.15
CA LEU A 897 -10.82 0.69 -27.14
C LEU A 897 -10.33 0.12 -28.48
N ARG A 898 -9.18 0.60 -28.99
CA ARG A 898 -8.59 0.10 -30.25
C ARG A 898 -8.22 -1.38 -30.18
N GLN A 899 -7.65 -1.82 -29.07
CA GLN A 899 -7.30 -3.23 -28.88
C GLN A 899 -8.56 -4.10 -28.90
N THR A 900 -9.53 -3.76 -28.07
CA THR A 900 -10.79 -4.52 -27.94
C THR A 900 -11.56 -4.54 -29.26
N LEU A 901 -11.57 -3.43 -29.99
CA LEU A 901 -12.23 -3.35 -31.30
C LEU A 901 -11.62 -4.32 -32.32
N ARG A 902 -10.30 -4.46 -32.35
CA ARG A 902 -9.61 -5.44 -33.22
C ARG A 902 -9.93 -6.88 -32.84
N GLU A 903 -10.03 -7.17 -31.54
CA GLU A 903 -10.38 -8.49 -31.04
C GLU A 903 -11.83 -8.86 -31.38
N LEU A 904 -12.76 -7.90 -31.27
CA LEU A 904 -14.19 -8.15 -31.47
C LEU A 904 -14.61 -8.06 -32.95
N ALA A 905 -13.94 -7.27 -33.79
CA ALA A 905 -14.24 -7.12 -35.22
C ALA A 905 -12.98 -7.35 -36.07
N PRO A 906 -12.40 -8.57 -36.08
CA PRO A 906 -11.12 -8.86 -36.75
C PRO A 906 -11.19 -8.74 -38.28
N GLN A 907 -12.38 -8.71 -38.87
CA GLN A 907 -12.62 -8.53 -40.30
C GLN A 907 -12.67 -7.05 -40.71
N CYS A 908 -12.60 -6.11 -39.75
CA CYS A 908 -12.67 -4.68 -40.00
C CYS A 908 -11.33 -4.01 -39.63
N GLU A 909 -10.66 -3.41 -40.63
CA GLU A 909 -9.54 -2.52 -40.43
C GLU A 909 -10.05 -1.12 -40.05
N VAL A 910 -10.16 -0.88 -38.75
CA VAL A 910 -10.69 0.39 -38.21
C VAL A 910 -9.57 1.35 -37.86
N SER A 911 -9.55 2.51 -38.52
CA SER A 911 -8.72 3.66 -38.14
C SER A 911 -9.53 4.62 -37.27
N ILE A 912 -8.94 5.16 -36.20
CA ILE A 912 -9.63 6.13 -35.33
C ILE A 912 -8.90 7.48 -35.40
N MET A 913 -9.58 8.47 -35.97
CA MET A 913 -9.10 9.83 -36.18
C MET A 913 -9.74 10.76 -35.15
N GLN A 914 -8.92 11.41 -34.33
CA GLN A 914 -9.41 12.39 -33.37
C GLN A 914 -9.71 13.72 -34.08
N SER A 915 -10.86 14.30 -33.81
CA SER A 915 -11.19 15.65 -34.27
C SER A 915 -10.72 16.71 -33.27
N GLU A 916 -10.14 17.81 -33.74
CA GLU A 916 -9.78 18.96 -32.91
C GLU A 916 -11.01 19.84 -32.63
N ASP A 917 -11.91 20.01 -33.61
CA ASP A 917 -13.17 20.78 -33.52
C ASP A 917 -14.32 20.07 -34.29
N GLY A 918 -14.71 18.88 -33.82
CA GLY A 918 -15.58 17.94 -34.56
C GLY A 918 -16.96 18.46 -34.92
N SER A 919 -17.70 18.99 -33.96
CA SER A 919 -19.09 19.43 -34.16
C SER A 919 -19.19 20.68 -35.03
N GLY A 920 -18.44 21.74 -34.72
CA GLY A 920 -18.54 23.04 -35.40
C GLY A 920 -18.10 23.01 -36.87
N LYS A 921 -16.93 22.43 -37.17
CA LYS A 921 -16.46 22.25 -38.57
C LYS A 921 -17.41 21.33 -39.34
N GLY A 922 -17.92 20.30 -38.67
CA GLY A 922 -18.82 19.31 -39.24
C GLY A 922 -20.16 19.89 -39.65
N ALA A 923 -20.78 20.69 -38.79
CA ALA A 923 -22.03 21.37 -39.10
C ALA A 923 -21.89 22.31 -40.31
N ALA A 924 -20.80 23.07 -40.40
CA ALA A 924 -20.53 23.89 -41.58
C ALA A 924 -20.35 23.05 -42.86
N LEU A 925 -19.67 21.90 -42.78
CA LEU A 925 -19.50 20.99 -43.92
C LEU A 925 -20.83 20.35 -44.35
N ILE A 926 -21.70 20.00 -43.40
CA ILE A 926 -23.05 19.51 -43.69
C ILE A 926 -23.87 20.60 -44.39
N THR A 927 -23.82 21.82 -43.89
CA THR A 927 -24.44 22.97 -44.54
C THR A 927 -23.91 23.17 -45.96
N ALA A 928 -22.61 23.07 -46.18
CA ALA A 928 -22.00 23.16 -47.51
C ALA A 928 -22.49 22.06 -48.47
N VAL A 929 -22.57 20.82 -47.98
CA VAL A 929 -23.10 19.66 -48.72
C VAL A 929 -24.59 19.89 -49.07
N ALA A 930 -25.39 20.38 -48.12
CA ALA A 930 -26.80 20.67 -48.33
C ALA A 930 -27.02 21.79 -49.37
N CYS A 931 -26.25 22.88 -49.28
CA CYS A 931 -26.26 23.95 -50.26
C CYS A 931 -25.86 23.45 -51.67
N ARG A 932 -24.87 22.56 -51.77
CA ARG A 932 -24.50 21.90 -53.03
C ARG A 932 -25.67 21.11 -53.61
N MET A 933 -26.26 20.21 -52.81
CA MET A 933 -27.35 19.35 -53.26
C MET A 933 -28.58 20.17 -53.70
N ARG A 934 -28.91 21.26 -53.00
CA ARG A 934 -29.97 22.20 -53.41
C ARG A 934 -29.70 22.85 -54.78
N ASN A 935 -28.44 23.02 -55.16
CA ASN A 935 -28.04 23.61 -56.44
C ASN A 935 -27.94 22.57 -57.56
N GLU A 936 -27.64 21.30 -57.26
CA GLU A 936 -27.60 20.20 -58.23
C GLU A 936 -29.01 19.69 -58.58
N ALA A 937 -30.00 19.90 -57.72
CA ALA A 937 -31.41 19.57 -57.95
C ALA A 937 -32.20 20.67 -58.69
N LYS A 938 -31.59 21.84 -58.93
CA LYS A 938 -32.12 22.95 -59.74
C LYS A 938 -31.53 22.88 -61.13
#